data_AF-A0A1G7M3T4-F1
#
_entry.id   AF-A0A1G7M3T4-F1
#
_cell.length_a   1.000
_cell.length_b   1.000
_cell.length_c   1.000
_cell.angle_alpha   90.00
_cell.angle_beta   90.00
_cell.angle_gamma   90.00
#
_symmetry.space_group_name_H-M   'P 1'
#
loop_
_entity.id
_entity.type
_entity.pdbx_description
1 polymer ?
#
loop_
_entity_poly.entity_id
_entity_poly.type
_entity_poly.pdbx_seq_one_letter_code
_entity_poly.pdbx_strand_id
1 'polypeptide(L)'
;MSWFKNKFKRSPEWITEEERLKVIEQSSKQVSRGVFFATIIIITSFLPVFMLTGQEGKLFHPLAFTKTFIMIVDALLVITLAPVLISFFMKGKFRSDHDNPVNRILERIYEPIINTVLKWRKTTIAINVIALVITIPLLKSLGSEFMPPLDEQSILFMPVTLPDISNAEAKRILQVQDRIIKSVPEVDKVLGKAGRASTATDNSPISMIETIIMLKPKSQWRTGKTKKDIINELDAKLQIPGVVNGWTQPIINRINMLATGIRTDVGVKIYGQQLDTIAVVSERVKKALEGTPGIMDLYVEPVTGGKYLSIDVRRADLARYGLSVDDVNQTVETALGGAPVGNTIEGRQRFSISVRLAQDYRNSVERIKRIPMMSATMGEVPLSSVADVQFTDGPPMISSENAMLRGAVLFNVRGRDLGSTVKDAIHKMSEAKGILPAGYYLEWSGQYENLIRGQQTLMWIAPIVLLIIFFSLYFAFRSVREAFLSLITVPFALIGGAYMIYFWGVNLSVAVAVGFIALFGIAVETGIVMVIYLNDAMQQLIKEKGNSSETITKEDLRQHVIYGAAKRLRPKLMTVCVSLFGLVPVLWATGVGTDVMKPIVLPMIGGVLTSSTHILLVTPLIFLMTKEYELRKYGKLEIHEVHH
;
A
#
# COMPACT_ATOMS: atom_id res chain seq x y z
N MET A 1 59.07 -7.25 48.86
CA MET A 1 58.01 -8.28 48.86
C MET A 1 56.89 -7.96 49.86
N SER A 2 56.34 -6.72 49.85
CA SER A 2 55.27 -6.31 50.77
C SER A 2 54.16 -5.45 50.12
N TRP A 3 54.11 -5.36 48.80
CA TRP A 3 53.13 -4.52 48.09
C TRP A 3 51.80 -5.22 47.75
N PHE A 4 51.74 -6.55 47.89
CA PHE A 4 50.60 -7.36 47.41
C PHE A 4 49.52 -7.71 48.44
N LYS A 5 49.63 -7.31 49.72
CA LYS A 5 48.73 -7.82 50.77
C LYS A 5 47.57 -6.92 51.22
N ASN A 6 47.41 -5.69 50.69
CA ASN A 6 46.40 -4.75 51.20
C ASN A 6 45.20 -4.46 50.29
N LYS A 7 44.94 -5.26 49.24
CA LYS A 7 43.79 -5.01 48.33
C LYS A 7 42.59 -5.96 48.46
N PHE A 8 42.57 -6.85 49.46
CA PHE A 8 41.49 -7.84 49.66
C PHE A 8 40.78 -7.70 51.02
N LYS A 9 40.36 -6.48 51.38
CA LYS A 9 39.38 -6.27 52.44
C LYS A 9 38.31 -5.28 51.98
N ARG A 10 37.31 -5.82 51.29
CA ARG A 10 35.89 -5.42 51.30
C ARG A 10 35.16 -6.54 50.56
N SER A 11 34.78 -7.58 51.29
CA SER A 11 33.70 -8.46 50.86
C SER A 11 32.49 -7.55 50.60
N PRO A 12 31.88 -7.55 49.40
CA PRO A 12 30.62 -6.85 49.22
C PRO A 12 29.62 -7.47 50.21
N GLU A 13 28.90 -6.65 50.98
CA GLU A 13 27.72 -7.13 51.70
C GLU A 13 26.74 -7.67 50.65
N TRP A 14 26.49 -8.98 50.69
CA TRP A 14 25.67 -9.63 49.69
C TRP A 14 24.22 -9.62 50.14
N ILE A 15 23.37 -9.15 49.24
CA ILE A 15 21.93 -9.03 49.43
C ILE A 15 21.35 -10.43 49.70
N THR A 16 20.58 -10.58 50.77
CA THR A 16 19.89 -11.82 51.11
C THR A 16 18.80 -12.17 50.08
N GLU A 17 18.33 -13.41 50.03
CA GLU A 17 17.28 -13.81 49.07
C GLU A 17 15.96 -13.04 49.29
N GLU A 18 15.62 -12.74 50.55
CA GLU A 18 14.47 -11.89 50.89
C GLU A 18 14.64 -10.46 50.41
N GLU A 19 15.80 -9.84 50.64
CA GLU A 19 16.09 -8.50 50.15
C GLU A 19 16.12 -8.47 48.62
N ARG A 20 16.63 -9.52 47.95
CA ARG A 20 16.59 -9.64 46.49
C ARG A 20 15.16 -9.63 45.96
N LEU A 21 14.28 -10.44 46.55
CA LEU A 21 12.87 -10.50 46.14
C LEU A 21 12.18 -9.16 46.40
N LYS A 22 12.43 -8.51 47.54
CA LYS A 22 11.91 -7.16 47.83
C LYS A 22 12.39 -6.11 46.82
N VAL A 23 13.67 -6.13 46.45
CA VAL A 23 14.22 -5.20 45.44
C VAL A 23 13.61 -5.45 44.07
N ILE A 24 13.44 -6.72 43.66
CA ILE A 24 12.79 -7.07 42.39
C ILE A 24 11.33 -6.62 42.39
N GLU A 25 10.61 -6.84 43.49
CA GLU A 25 9.21 -6.41 43.65
C GLU A 25 9.10 -4.88 43.56
N GLN A 26 9.92 -4.15 44.32
CA GLN A 26 9.95 -2.68 44.30
C GLN A 26 10.30 -2.14 42.90
N SER A 27 11.33 -2.69 42.27
CA SER A 27 11.75 -2.29 40.91
C SER A 27 10.66 -2.58 39.87
N SER A 28 9.99 -3.73 40.00
CA SER A 28 8.90 -4.11 39.10
C SER A 28 7.71 -3.17 39.29
N LYS A 29 7.29 -2.88 40.53
CA LYS A 29 6.22 -1.91 40.80
C LYS A 29 6.54 -0.52 40.24
N GLN A 30 7.78 -0.06 40.39
CA GLN A 30 8.23 1.24 39.90
C GLN A 30 8.08 1.39 38.37
N VAL A 31 8.41 0.34 37.62
CA VAL A 31 8.46 0.38 36.14
C VAL A 31 7.14 -0.04 35.49
N SER A 32 6.37 -0.94 36.12
CA SER A 32 5.15 -1.54 35.57
C SER A 32 4.13 -0.51 35.08
N ARG A 33 3.87 0.55 35.87
CA ARG A 33 2.90 1.58 35.49
C ARG A 33 3.33 2.30 34.21
N GLY A 34 4.59 2.71 34.14
CA GLY A 34 5.15 3.41 32.98
C GLY A 34 5.09 2.55 31.71
N VAL A 35 5.49 1.28 31.82
CA VAL A 35 5.47 0.35 30.69
C VAL A 35 4.03 0.04 30.25
N PHE A 36 3.11 -0.20 31.17
CA PHE A 36 1.71 -0.48 30.84
C PHE A 36 1.04 0.66 30.08
N PHE A 37 1.19 1.91 30.55
CA PHE A 37 0.67 3.07 29.82
C PHE A 37 1.35 3.26 28.47
N ALA A 38 2.65 2.97 28.37
CA ALA A 38 3.36 3.02 27.11
C ALA A 38 2.82 1.97 26.10
N THR A 39 2.55 0.74 26.54
CA THR A 39 1.92 -0.30 25.70
C THR A 39 0.50 0.08 25.28
N ILE A 40 -0.29 0.68 26.19
CA ILE A 40 -1.61 1.23 25.83
C ILE A 40 -1.48 2.28 24.73
N ILE A 41 -0.53 3.21 24.81
CA ILE A 41 -0.29 4.22 23.77
C ILE A 41 0.04 3.56 22.43
N ILE A 42 0.86 2.49 22.42
CA ILE A 42 1.17 1.74 21.20
C ILE A 42 -0.07 1.10 20.58
N ILE A 43 -0.99 0.60 21.41
CA ILE A 43 -2.26 0.01 20.97
C ILE A 43 -3.19 1.09 20.43
N THR A 44 -3.45 2.14 21.23
CA THR A 44 -4.42 3.19 20.90
C THR A 44 -3.98 4.04 19.72
N SER A 45 -2.67 4.30 19.57
CA SER A 45 -2.11 5.01 18.39
C SER A 45 -2.36 4.28 17.07
N PHE A 46 -2.57 2.97 17.11
CA PHE A 46 -2.85 2.15 15.92
C PHE A 46 -4.34 1.97 15.64
N LEU A 47 -5.22 2.29 16.61
CA LEU A 47 -6.66 2.13 16.47
C LEU A 47 -7.24 2.87 15.24
N PRO A 48 -6.79 4.10 14.90
CA PRO A 48 -7.27 4.79 13.70
C PRO A 48 -6.98 4.08 12.38
N VAL A 49 -6.06 3.12 12.33
CA VAL A 49 -5.83 2.30 11.12
C VAL A 49 -7.09 1.50 10.74
N PHE A 50 -7.96 1.18 11.70
CA PHE A 50 -9.26 0.54 11.43
C PHE A 50 -10.29 1.46 10.75
N MET A 51 -9.99 2.75 10.60
CA MET A 51 -10.81 3.67 9.80
C MET A 51 -10.55 3.53 8.30
N LEU A 52 -9.48 2.83 7.91
CA LEU A 52 -9.22 2.52 6.50
C LEU A 52 -10.38 1.67 5.96
N THR A 53 -10.92 2.06 4.81
CA THR A 53 -12.05 1.35 4.19
C THR A 53 -11.58 0.60 2.95
N GLY A 54 -12.49 -0.07 2.23
CA GLY A 54 -12.18 -0.62 0.91
C GLY A 54 -11.03 -1.64 0.88
N GLN A 55 -10.12 -1.45 -0.08
CA GLN A 55 -9.00 -2.35 -0.35
C GLN A 55 -7.89 -2.19 0.68
N GLU A 56 -7.56 -0.96 1.04
CA GLU A 56 -6.55 -0.63 2.04
C GLU A 56 -6.92 -1.18 3.42
N GLY A 57 -8.20 -1.07 3.84
CA GLY A 57 -8.67 -1.67 5.10
C GLY A 57 -8.52 -3.18 5.11
N LYS A 58 -8.91 -3.87 4.03
CA LYS A 58 -8.75 -5.33 3.92
C LYS A 58 -7.29 -5.79 4.02
N LEU A 59 -6.34 -4.97 3.55
CA LEU A 59 -4.92 -5.29 3.64
C LEU A 59 -4.33 -5.02 5.02
N PHE A 60 -4.67 -3.87 5.63
CA PHE A 60 -4.02 -3.41 6.87
C PHE A 60 -4.77 -3.78 8.15
N HIS A 61 -6.06 -4.12 8.11
CA HIS A 61 -6.79 -4.57 9.31
C HIS A 61 -6.19 -5.84 9.93
N PRO A 62 -5.83 -6.91 9.18
CA PRO A 62 -5.20 -8.09 9.77
C PRO A 62 -3.86 -7.75 10.47
N LEU A 63 -3.08 -6.84 9.88
CA LEU A 63 -1.85 -6.33 10.48
C LEU A 63 -2.13 -5.57 11.79
N ALA A 64 -3.14 -4.71 11.80
CA ALA A 64 -3.54 -3.94 12.98
C ALA A 64 -4.09 -4.85 14.09
N PHE A 65 -4.92 -5.86 13.76
CA PHE A 65 -5.44 -6.84 14.71
C PHE A 65 -4.33 -7.68 15.34
N THR A 66 -3.47 -8.28 14.51
CA THR A 66 -2.36 -9.12 15.00
C THR A 66 -1.44 -8.35 15.94
N LYS A 67 -1.00 -7.15 15.53
CA LYS A 67 -0.22 -6.25 16.40
C LYS A 67 -0.97 -5.97 17.71
N THR A 68 -2.24 -5.57 17.64
CA THR A 68 -3.01 -5.18 18.83
C THR A 68 -3.17 -6.33 19.81
N PHE A 69 -3.54 -7.53 19.34
CA PHE A 69 -3.66 -8.71 20.19
C PHE A 69 -2.32 -9.12 20.82
N ILE A 70 -1.23 -9.09 20.04
CA ILE A 70 0.11 -9.37 20.57
C ILE A 70 0.47 -8.37 21.66
N MET A 71 0.21 -7.08 21.47
CA MET A 71 0.50 -6.04 22.47
C MET A 71 -0.38 -6.15 23.72
N ILE A 72 -1.63 -6.58 23.60
CA ILE A 72 -2.50 -6.84 24.77
C ILE A 72 -1.95 -8.01 25.59
N VAL A 73 -1.58 -9.10 24.92
CA VAL A 73 -0.97 -10.26 25.58
C VAL A 73 0.37 -9.87 26.20
N ASP A 74 1.21 -9.12 25.49
CA ASP A 74 2.48 -8.59 25.99
C ASP A 74 2.29 -7.74 27.26
N ALA A 75 1.33 -6.80 27.25
CA ALA A 75 1.00 -5.99 28.43
C ALA A 75 0.63 -6.85 29.65
N LEU A 76 -0.15 -7.92 29.45
CA LEU A 76 -0.52 -8.85 30.51
C LEU A 76 0.69 -9.66 31.01
N LEU A 77 1.52 -10.16 30.09
CA LEU A 77 2.71 -10.95 30.42
C LEU A 77 3.78 -10.13 31.15
N VAL A 78 3.96 -8.86 30.79
CA VAL A 78 4.92 -7.95 31.44
C VAL A 78 4.56 -7.68 32.90
N ILE A 79 3.27 -7.63 33.23
CA ILE A 79 2.81 -7.40 34.62
C ILE A 79 2.79 -8.70 35.43
N THR A 80 2.42 -9.82 34.79
CA THR A 80 2.19 -11.09 35.51
C THR A 80 3.40 -12.01 35.48
N LEU A 81 3.86 -12.39 34.29
CA LEU A 81 4.87 -13.42 34.10
C LEU A 81 6.29 -12.88 34.22
N ALA A 82 6.57 -11.69 33.67
CA ALA A 82 7.93 -11.15 33.64
C ALA A 82 8.55 -10.95 35.03
N PRO A 83 7.87 -10.42 36.06
CA PRO A 83 8.44 -10.30 37.40
C PRO A 83 8.78 -11.66 38.03
N VAL A 84 7.95 -12.68 37.76
CA VAL A 84 8.17 -14.06 38.21
C VAL A 84 9.36 -14.69 37.51
N LEU A 85 9.49 -14.51 36.19
CA LEU A 85 10.65 -15.01 35.45
C LEU A 85 11.93 -14.30 35.86
N ILE A 86 11.87 -12.99 36.11
CA ILE A 86 13.00 -12.21 36.64
C ILE A 86 13.42 -12.77 38.00
N SER A 87 12.49 -13.03 38.92
CA SER A 87 12.83 -13.60 40.23
C SER A 87 13.42 -15.00 40.15
N PHE A 88 13.01 -15.81 39.16
CA PHE A 88 13.52 -17.16 38.96
C PHE A 88 14.88 -17.20 38.26
N PHE A 89 15.10 -16.37 37.23
CA PHE A 89 16.29 -16.41 36.38
C PHE A 89 17.39 -15.43 36.79
N MET A 90 17.07 -14.29 37.41
CA MET A 90 18.09 -13.40 37.98
C MET A 90 18.61 -13.95 39.31
N LYS A 91 19.28 -15.09 39.23
CA LYS A 91 20.05 -15.70 40.32
C LYS A 91 21.53 -15.46 40.05
N GLY A 92 22.23 -14.82 40.98
CA GLY A 92 23.67 -14.58 40.84
C GLY A 92 24.15 -13.28 41.49
N LYS A 93 25.40 -12.93 41.18
CA LYS A 93 26.09 -11.77 41.77
C LYS A 93 25.74 -10.50 40.99
N PHE A 94 24.88 -9.63 41.54
CA PHE A 94 24.61 -8.32 40.95
C PHE A 94 25.80 -7.39 41.16
N ARG A 95 26.33 -6.86 40.07
CA ARG A 95 27.36 -5.81 40.08
C ARG A 95 26.68 -4.46 39.94
N SER A 96 27.32 -3.41 40.46
CA SER A 96 26.80 -2.05 40.32
C SER A 96 26.76 -1.65 38.83
N ASP A 97 25.86 -0.74 38.46
CA ASP A 97 25.68 -0.32 37.07
C ASP A 97 26.95 0.35 36.50
N HIS A 98 27.79 0.93 37.36
CA HIS A 98 29.10 1.49 37.02
C HIS A 98 30.21 0.44 36.83
N ASP A 99 29.99 -0.79 37.29
CA ASP A 99 30.96 -1.89 37.13
C ASP A 99 30.85 -2.56 35.76
N ASN A 100 29.77 -2.30 35.01
CA ASN A 100 29.59 -2.85 33.66
C ASN A 100 30.44 -2.06 32.65
N PRO A 101 31.42 -2.68 31.97
CA PRO A 101 32.30 -1.98 31.03
C PRO A 101 31.53 -1.32 29.89
N VAL A 102 30.43 -1.93 29.41
CA VAL A 102 29.62 -1.38 28.32
C VAL A 102 28.89 -0.12 28.78
N ASN A 103 28.25 -0.16 29.95
CA ASN A 103 27.52 1.01 30.47
C ASN A 103 28.47 2.17 30.75
N ARG A 104 29.64 1.90 31.33
CA ARG A 104 30.66 2.91 31.60
C ARG A 104 31.19 3.58 30.33
N ILE A 105 31.35 2.83 29.24
CA ILE A 105 31.75 3.40 27.93
C ILE A 105 30.63 4.28 27.38
N LEU A 106 29.38 3.81 27.45
CA LEU A 106 28.22 4.56 26.98
C LEU A 106 28.03 5.87 27.76
N GLU A 107 28.09 5.83 29.09
CA GLU A 107 28.04 7.01 29.97
C GLU A 107 29.18 7.98 29.64
N ARG A 108 30.42 7.48 29.49
CA ARG A 108 31.59 8.30 29.16
C ARG A 108 31.49 9.00 27.81
N ILE A 109 30.78 8.42 26.84
CA ILE A 109 30.50 9.04 25.53
C ILE A 109 29.33 10.02 25.65
N TYR A 110 28.28 9.65 26.39
CA TYR A 110 27.05 10.42 26.49
C TYR A 110 27.18 11.68 27.34
N GLU A 111 27.83 11.61 28.51
CA GLU A 111 28.03 12.73 29.43
C GLU A 111 28.66 13.98 28.78
N PRO A 112 29.75 13.90 27.98
CA PRO A 112 30.31 15.08 27.33
C PRO A 112 29.38 15.63 26.24
N ILE A 113 28.64 14.75 25.53
CA ILE A 113 27.69 15.16 24.49
C ILE A 113 26.53 15.92 25.12
N ILE A 114 25.89 15.38 26.16
CA ILE A 114 24.75 16.05 26.82
C ILE A 114 25.20 17.35 27.49
N ASN A 115 26.38 17.39 28.11
CA ASN A 115 26.93 18.64 28.65
C ASN A 115 27.10 19.72 27.57
N THR A 116 27.59 19.35 26.39
CA THR A 116 27.75 20.27 25.26
C THR A 116 26.39 20.74 24.74
N VAL A 117 25.43 19.82 24.59
CA VAL A 117 24.05 20.11 24.16
C VAL A 117 23.36 21.08 25.12
N LEU A 118 23.52 20.88 26.43
CA LEU A 118 22.96 21.75 27.46
C LEU A 118 23.61 23.13 27.47
N LYS A 119 24.93 23.22 27.24
CA LYS A 119 25.65 24.50 27.12
C LYS A 119 25.17 25.28 25.89
N TRP A 120 24.97 24.59 24.77
CA TRP A 120 24.63 25.16 23.47
C TRP A 120 23.14 25.02 23.14
N ARG A 121 22.27 25.28 24.14
CA ARG A 121 20.82 25.07 24.05
C ARG A 121 20.14 25.64 22.80
N LYS A 122 20.48 26.88 22.43
CA LYS A 122 19.85 27.58 21.30
C LYS A 122 20.22 26.95 19.96
N THR A 123 21.50 26.56 19.78
CA THR A 123 21.96 25.96 18.53
C THR A 123 21.42 24.54 18.38
N THR A 124 21.34 23.75 19.46
CA THR A 124 20.75 22.40 19.40
C THR A 124 19.30 22.45 18.95
N ILE A 125 18.49 23.35 19.52
CA ILE A 125 17.09 23.52 19.11
C ILE A 125 17.01 24.02 17.67
N ALA A 126 17.84 25.01 17.29
CA ALA A 126 17.86 25.54 15.92
C ALA A 126 18.20 24.46 14.89
N ILE A 127 19.20 23.60 15.13
CA ILE A 127 19.57 22.48 14.24
C ILE A 127 18.39 21.53 14.04
N ASN A 128 17.70 21.16 15.13
CA ASN A 128 16.55 20.26 15.08
C ASN A 128 15.37 20.89 14.29
N VAL A 129 15.09 22.18 14.51
CA VAL A 129 14.05 22.89 13.77
C VAL A 129 14.42 23.02 12.29
N ILE A 130 15.68 23.31 11.97
CA ILE A 130 16.16 23.36 10.58
C ILE A 130 16.02 21.98 9.91
N ALA A 131 16.40 20.90 10.59
CA ALA A 131 16.24 19.54 10.08
C ALA A 131 14.77 19.20 9.80
N LEU A 132 13.85 19.66 10.66
CA LEU A 132 12.41 19.51 10.46
C LEU A 132 11.93 20.31 9.23
N VAL A 133 12.37 21.55 9.09
CA VAL A 133 12.02 22.40 7.93
C VAL A 133 12.56 21.82 6.62
N ILE A 134 13.78 21.27 6.60
CA ILE A 134 14.37 20.58 5.43
C ILE A 134 13.59 19.31 5.07
N THR A 135 12.93 18.67 6.03
CA THR A 135 12.13 17.47 5.78
C THR A 135 10.88 17.77 4.93
N ILE A 136 10.32 18.98 5.03
CA ILE A 136 9.12 19.38 4.29
C ILE A 136 9.32 19.36 2.76
N PRO A 137 10.32 20.03 2.16
CA PRO A 137 10.56 19.96 0.72
C PRO A 137 10.94 18.55 0.27
N LEU A 138 11.65 17.79 1.11
CA LEU A 138 12.04 16.41 0.83
C LEU A 138 10.81 15.51 0.68
N LEU A 139 9.84 15.58 1.60
CA LEU A 139 8.57 14.87 1.48
C LEU A 139 7.74 15.32 0.28
N LYS A 140 7.75 16.62 -0.06
CA LYS A 140 7.05 17.15 -1.24
C LYS A 140 7.66 16.71 -2.58
N SER A 141 8.95 16.36 -2.58
CA SER A 141 9.64 15.88 -3.78
C SER A 141 9.39 14.41 -4.10
N LEU A 142 8.85 13.65 -3.14
CA LEU A 142 8.52 12.24 -3.34
C LEU A 142 7.26 12.09 -4.18
N GLY A 143 7.27 11.08 -5.06
CA GLY A 143 6.10 10.66 -5.80
C GLY A 143 5.01 10.09 -4.89
N SER A 144 3.80 9.95 -5.42
CA SER A 144 2.68 9.34 -4.70
C SER A 144 2.10 8.16 -5.46
N GLU A 145 1.83 7.07 -4.76
CA GLU A 145 1.18 5.87 -5.29
C GLU A 145 0.22 5.29 -4.25
N PHE A 146 -0.75 4.48 -4.68
CA PHE A 146 -1.70 3.88 -3.74
C PHE A 146 -0.97 2.86 -2.84
N MET A 147 -0.34 1.88 -3.48
CA MET A 147 0.53 0.89 -2.87
C MET A 147 1.57 0.43 -3.90
N PRO A 148 2.78 0.05 -3.46
CA PRO A 148 3.74 -0.56 -4.35
C PRO A 148 3.19 -1.86 -4.92
N PRO A 149 3.47 -2.16 -6.21
CA PRO A 149 3.03 -3.42 -6.81
C PRO A 149 3.72 -4.60 -6.11
N LEU A 150 2.93 -5.56 -5.65
CA LEU A 150 3.46 -6.83 -5.12
C LEU A 150 4.06 -7.64 -6.27
N ASP A 151 5.29 -8.14 -6.13
CA ASP A 151 5.83 -9.10 -7.10
C ASP A 151 5.22 -10.50 -6.88
N GLU A 152 4.34 -10.90 -7.81
CA GLU A 152 3.66 -12.19 -7.83
C GLU A 152 4.51 -13.31 -8.47
N GLN A 153 5.74 -13.01 -8.91
CA GLN A 153 6.64 -13.89 -9.71
C GLN A 153 6.08 -14.36 -11.06
N SER A 154 4.79 -14.18 -11.28
CA SER A 154 4.12 -14.36 -12.57
C SER A 154 3.93 -13.02 -13.26
N ILE A 155 3.65 -13.10 -14.56
CA ILE A 155 3.29 -11.96 -15.40
C ILE A 155 1.99 -12.34 -16.11
N LEU A 156 1.07 -11.38 -16.21
CA LEU A 156 -0.10 -11.48 -17.04
C LEU A 156 0.08 -10.57 -18.26
N PHE A 157 0.07 -11.17 -19.45
CA PHE A 157 0.12 -10.46 -20.71
C PHE A 157 -1.29 -10.37 -21.29
N MET A 158 -1.77 -9.15 -21.52
CA MET A 158 -3.14 -8.88 -21.97
C MET A 158 -3.16 -8.04 -23.25
N PRO A 159 -2.77 -8.60 -24.40
CA PRO A 159 -2.86 -7.86 -25.64
C PRO A 159 -4.31 -7.75 -26.10
N VAL A 160 -4.62 -6.63 -26.75
CA VAL A 160 -5.93 -6.35 -27.35
C VAL A 160 -5.75 -6.11 -28.84
N THR A 161 -6.62 -6.69 -29.64
CA THR A 161 -6.67 -6.52 -31.11
C THR A 161 -7.99 -5.89 -31.53
N LEU A 162 -8.17 -5.71 -32.83
CA LEU A 162 -9.40 -5.17 -33.42
C LEU A 162 -10.61 -6.08 -33.09
N PRO A 163 -11.81 -5.50 -32.88
CA PRO A 163 -12.99 -6.25 -32.45
C PRO A 163 -13.54 -7.25 -33.48
N ASP A 164 -13.19 -7.10 -34.75
CA ASP A 164 -13.68 -7.89 -35.88
C ASP A 164 -12.86 -9.16 -36.16
N ILE A 165 -11.92 -9.49 -35.27
CA ILE A 165 -11.09 -10.68 -35.42
C ILE A 165 -11.89 -11.99 -35.36
N SER A 166 -11.57 -12.92 -36.26
CA SER A 166 -12.16 -14.27 -36.24
C SER A 166 -11.52 -15.16 -35.17
N ASN A 167 -12.26 -16.17 -34.69
CA ASN A 167 -11.74 -17.17 -33.75
C ASN A 167 -10.47 -17.87 -34.27
N ALA A 168 -10.40 -18.13 -35.58
CA ALA A 168 -9.25 -18.79 -36.20
C ALA A 168 -8.01 -17.90 -36.17
N GLU A 169 -8.18 -16.61 -36.47
CA GLU A 169 -7.09 -15.64 -36.46
C GLU A 169 -6.63 -15.32 -35.03
N ALA A 170 -7.56 -15.17 -34.08
CA ALA A 170 -7.24 -15.03 -32.67
C ALA A 170 -6.42 -16.23 -32.14
N LYS A 171 -6.79 -17.45 -32.53
CA LYS A 171 -6.02 -18.67 -32.22
C LYS A 171 -4.61 -18.63 -32.83
N ARG A 172 -4.48 -18.16 -34.08
CA ARG A 172 -3.18 -18.03 -34.75
C ARG A 172 -2.27 -17.04 -33.99
N ILE A 173 -2.79 -15.85 -33.67
CA ILE A 173 -2.06 -14.82 -32.91
C ILE A 173 -1.64 -15.38 -31.55
N LEU A 174 -2.56 -16.00 -30.81
CA LEU A 174 -2.30 -16.61 -29.51
C LEU A 174 -1.13 -17.61 -29.56
N GLN A 175 -1.16 -18.54 -30.52
CA GLN A 175 -0.10 -19.55 -30.67
C GLN A 175 1.26 -18.96 -31.02
N VAL A 176 1.26 -17.91 -31.86
CA VAL A 176 2.49 -17.19 -32.22
C VAL A 176 3.05 -16.46 -31.00
N GLN A 177 2.22 -15.72 -30.28
CA GLN A 177 2.60 -15.01 -29.06
C GLN A 177 3.15 -15.97 -28.01
N ASP A 178 2.45 -17.07 -27.72
CA ASP A 178 2.87 -18.05 -26.72
C ASP A 178 4.23 -18.68 -27.06
N ARG A 179 4.48 -18.95 -28.36
CA ARG A 179 5.79 -19.46 -28.82
C ARG A 179 6.90 -18.43 -28.64
N ILE A 180 6.63 -17.16 -28.95
CA ILE A 180 7.59 -16.06 -28.76
C ILE A 180 7.90 -15.89 -27.28
N ILE A 181 6.88 -15.88 -26.42
CA ILE A 181 7.05 -15.76 -24.97
C ILE A 181 7.87 -16.93 -24.44
N LYS A 182 7.56 -18.16 -24.86
CA LYS A 182 8.26 -19.36 -24.42
C LYS A 182 9.72 -19.42 -24.87
N SER A 183 10.09 -18.67 -25.91
CA SER A 183 11.49 -18.56 -26.37
C SER A 183 12.41 -17.81 -25.40
N VAL A 184 11.86 -17.03 -24.46
CA VAL A 184 12.65 -16.30 -23.46
C VAL A 184 13.12 -17.25 -22.36
N PRO A 185 14.44 -17.32 -22.04
CA PRO A 185 14.99 -18.32 -21.12
C PRO A 185 14.40 -18.31 -19.72
N GLU A 186 14.00 -17.15 -19.21
CA GLU A 186 13.42 -16.97 -17.87
C GLU A 186 11.99 -17.52 -17.75
N VAL A 187 11.32 -17.81 -18.86
CA VAL A 187 9.92 -18.27 -18.86
C VAL A 187 9.84 -19.79 -18.67
N ASP A 188 9.17 -20.22 -17.60
CA ASP A 188 8.90 -21.64 -17.31
C ASP A 188 7.65 -22.15 -18.04
N LYS A 189 6.51 -21.48 -17.88
CA LYS A 189 5.24 -21.90 -18.50
C LYS A 189 4.50 -20.71 -19.09
N VAL A 190 3.78 -20.99 -20.17
CA VAL A 190 2.93 -20.02 -20.86
C VAL A 190 1.57 -20.67 -21.06
N LEU A 191 0.52 -19.99 -20.60
CA LEU A 191 -0.85 -20.41 -20.79
C LEU A 191 -1.64 -19.25 -21.41
N GLY A 192 -1.75 -19.26 -22.72
CA GLY A 192 -2.57 -18.34 -23.47
C GLY A 192 -4.06 -18.72 -23.46
N LYS A 193 -4.92 -17.72 -23.31
CA LYS A 193 -6.37 -17.83 -23.41
C LYS A 193 -6.90 -16.68 -24.27
N ALA A 194 -7.59 -16.99 -25.37
CA ALA A 194 -8.34 -16.00 -26.16
C ALA A 194 -9.84 -16.09 -25.81
N GLY A 195 -10.48 -14.95 -25.59
CA GLY A 195 -11.87 -14.92 -25.15
C GLY A 195 -12.06 -15.40 -23.71
N ARG A 196 -13.21 -16.00 -23.42
CA ARG A 196 -13.63 -16.37 -22.07
C ARG A 196 -13.53 -17.87 -21.79
N ALA A 197 -13.29 -18.21 -20.52
CA ALA A 197 -13.61 -19.53 -20.00
C ALA A 197 -15.14 -19.70 -19.87
N SER A 198 -15.61 -20.95 -19.76
CA SER A 198 -17.05 -21.27 -19.59
C SER A 198 -17.51 -20.99 -18.14
N THR A 199 -17.41 -19.74 -17.71
CA THR A 199 -17.79 -19.24 -16.38
C THR A 199 -18.31 -17.82 -16.49
N ALA A 200 -19.26 -17.44 -15.62
CA ALA A 200 -19.79 -16.09 -15.56
C ALA A 200 -18.77 -15.05 -15.07
N THR A 201 -17.67 -15.49 -14.45
CA THR A 201 -16.62 -14.60 -13.93
C THR A 201 -15.67 -14.07 -15.00
N ASP A 202 -15.84 -14.50 -16.26
CA ASP A 202 -14.97 -14.13 -17.37
C ASP A 202 -15.82 -13.70 -18.57
N ASN A 203 -15.84 -12.39 -18.83
CA ASN A 203 -16.57 -11.78 -19.92
C ASN A 203 -15.66 -11.34 -21.08
N SER A 204 -14.43 -11.88 -21.13
CA SER A 204 -13.44 -11.51 -22.13
C SER A 204 -13.92 -11.77 -23.56
N PRO A 205 -13.91 -10.76 -24.46
CA PRO A 205 -14.22 -10.98 -25.88
C PRO A 205 -13.08 -11.71 -26.57
N ILE A 206 -13.34 -12.31 -27.74
CA ILE A 206 -12.34 -13.04 -28.53
C ILE A 206 -11.17 -12.14 -28.98
N SER A 207 -11.42 -10.84 -29.15
CA SER A 207 -10.40 -9.83 -29.44
C SER A 207 -9.45 -9.54 -28.28
N MET A 208 -9.72 -10.08 -27.09
CA MET A 208 -8.84 -9.99 -25.94
C MET A 208 -8.19 -11.34 -25.66
N ILE A 209 -6.88 -11.31 -25.52
CA ILE A 209 -6.07 -12.45 -25.11
C ILE A 209 -5.57 -12.18 -23.68
N GLU A 210 -5.57 -13.22 -22.86
CA GLU A 210 -4.93 -13.23 -21.55
C GLU A 210 -3.96 -14.40 -21.51
N THR A 211 -2.67 -14.10 -21.44
CA THR A 211 -1.61 -15.09 -21.33
C THR A 211 -0.97 -15.02 -19.95
N ILE A 212 -1.11 -16.10 -19.18
CA ILE A 212 -0.44 -16.26 -17.88
C ILE A 212 0.96 -16.80 -18.12
N ILE A 213 1.96 -16.04 -17.69
CA ILE A 213 3.38 -16.34 -17.86
C ILE A 213 3.98 -16.64 -16.49
N MET A 214 4.42 -17.87 -16.29
CA MET A 214 5.15 -18.28 -15.08
C MET A 214 6.64 -18.16 -15.33
N LEU A 215 7.34 -17.39 -14.51
CA LEU A 215 8.79 -17.26 -14.56
C LEU A 215 9.46 -18.39 -13.76
N LYS A 216 10.67 -18.76 -14.17
CA LYS A 216 11.55 -19.63 -13.40
C LYS A 216 11.96 -18.96 -12.08
N PRO A 217 12.40 -19.72 -11.07
CA PRO A 217 13.02 -19.14 -9.88
C PRO A 217 14.15 -18.18 -10.25
N LYS A 218 14.25 -17.05 -9.52
CA LYS A 218 15.20 -15.96 -9.81
C LYS A 218 16.68 -16.42 -9.90
N SER A 219 17.03 -17.49 -9.21
CA SER A 219 18.37 -18.10 -9.26
C SER A 219 18.74 -18.69 -10.63
N GLN A 220 17.76 -18.94 -11.50
CA GLN A 220 17.95 -19.52 -12.84
C GLN A 220 17.92 -18.45 -13.94
N TRP A 221 17.82 -17.17 -13.59
CA TRP A 221 17.77 -16.07 -14.56
C TRP A 221 19.15 -15.76 -15.10
N ARG A 222 19.21 -15.17 -16.30
CA ARG A 222 20.46 -14.61 -16.82
C ARG A 222 21.01 -13.57 -15.84
N THR A 223 22.33 -13.54 -15.69
CA THR A 223 23.02 -12.69 -14.71
C THR A 223 22.68 -11.22 -14.93
N GLY A 224 22.29 -10.51 -13.86
CA GLY A 224 21.98 -9.08 -13.89
C GLY A 224 20.61 -8.71 -14.49
N LYS A 225 19.76 -9.67 -14.87
CA LYS A 225 18.41 -9.38 -15.38
C LYS A 225 17.41 -9.16 -14.24
N THR A 226 16.58 -8.12 -14.39
CA THR A 226 15.44 -7.84 -13.53
C THR A 226 14.13 -8.24 -14.21
N LYS A 227 13.03 -8.35 -13.44
CA LYS A 227 11.69 -8.60 -14.00
C LYS A 227 11.30 -7.53 -15.03
N LYS A 228 11.67 -6.27 -14.78
CA LYS A 228 11.44 -5.15 -15.70
C LYS A 228 12.18 -5.34 -17.02
N ASP A 229 13.41 -5.84 -16.99
CA ASP A 229 14.18 -6.13 -18.21
C ASP A 229 13.55 -7.27 -19.02
N ILE A 230 13.02 -8.29 -18.33
CA ILE A 230 12.30 -9.41 -18.96
C ILE A 230 11.03 -8.91 -19.64
N ILE A 231 10.24 -8.07 -18.97
CA ILE A 231 9.04 -7.45 -19.55
C ILE A 231 9.40 -6.60 -20.77
N ASN A 232 10.45 -5.77 -20.69
CA ASN A 232 10.88 -4.96 -21.83
C ASN A 232 11.38 -5.81 -23.01
N GLU A 233 12.10 -6.92 -22.74
CA GLU A 233 12.53 -7.85 -23.79
C GLU A 233 11.34 -8.55 -24.45
N LEU A 234 10.37 -9.00 -23.66
CA LEU A 234 9.14 -9.60 -24.18
C LEU A 234 8.33 -8.60 -24.99
N ASP A 235 8.15 -7.39 -24.47
CA ASP A 235 7.40 -6.32 -25.14
C ASP A 235 7.99 -5.98 -26.51
N ALA A 236 9.32 -5.86 -26.60
CA ALA A 236 10.00 -5.63 -27.87
C ALA A 236 9.80 -6.77 -28.89
N LYS A 237 9.75 -8.03 -28.43
CA LYS A 237 9.55 -9.21 -29.30
C LYS A 237 8.09 -9.41 -29.71
N LEU A 238 7.14 -8.85 -28.96
CA LEU A 238 5.70 -9.05 -29.14
C LEU A 238 5.02 -7.88 -29.87
N GLN A 239 5.78 -7.08 -30.62
CA GLN A 239 5.25 -6.02 -31.47
C GLN A 239 4.60 -6.62 -32.72
N ILE A 240 3.36 -7.10 -32.59
CA ILE A 240 2.56 -7.65 -33.69
C ILE A 240 1.67 -6.54 -34.27
N PRO A 241 1.66 -6.32 -35.60
CA PRO A 241 0.78 -5.33 -36.21
C PRO A 241 -0.71 -5.55 -35.87
N GLY A 242 -1.40 -4.48 -35.50
CA GLY A 242 -2.82 -4.52 -35.13
C GLY A 242 -3.10 -5.02 -33.70
N VAL A 243 -2.05 -5.30 -32.91
CA VAL A 243 -2.16 -5.75 -31.53
C VAL A 243 -1.48 -4.75 -30.60
N VAL A 244 -2.17 -4.32 -29.54
CA VAL A 244 -1.62 -3.45 -28.51
C VAL A 244 -1.30 -4.27 -27.27
N ASN A 245 -0.04 -4.23 -26.84
CA ASN A 245 0.43 -4.97 -25.69
C ASN A 245 -0.03 -4.34 -24.38
N GLY A 246 -0.34 -5.18 -23.40
CA GLY A 246 -0.63 -4.78 -22.03
C GLY A 246 0.07 -5.72 -21.05
N TRP A 247 0.78 -5.18 -20.08
CA TRP A 247 1.57 -5.94 -19.11
C TRP A 247 1.07 -5.67 -17.69
N THR A 248 0.77 -6.72 -16.95
CA THR A 248 0.31 -6.64 -15.56
C THR A 248 0.64 -7.94 -14.81
N GLN A 249 0.04 -8.17 -13.64
CA GLN A 249 0.15 -9.41 -12.89
C GLN A 249 -1.24 -9.97 -12.57
N PRO A 250 -1.40 -11.30 -12.44
CA PRO A 250 -2.72 -11.91 -12.28
C PRO A 250 -3.57 -11.37 -11.12
N ILE A 251 -3.02 -11.30 -9.90
CA ILE A 251 -3.78 -10.94 -8.70
C ILE A 251 -4.11 -9.44 -8.72
N ILE A 252 -3.12 -8.57 -8.96
CA ILE A 252 -3.36 -7.12 -8.99
C ILE A 252 -4.33 -6.72 -10.10
N ASN A 253 -4.25 -7.34 -11.28
CA ASN A 253 -5.17 -7.06 -12.38
C ASN A 253 -6.61 -7.42 -12.02
N ARG A 254 -6.83 -8.61 -11.44
CA ARG A 254 -8.18 -9.01 -11.02
C ARG A 254 -8.73 -8.15 -9.90
N ILE A 255 -7.88 -7.71 -8.96
CA ILE A 255 -8.29 -6.75 -7.92
C ILE A 255 -8.68 -5.41 -8.55
N ASN A 256 -7.87 -4.87 -9.46
CA ASN A 256 -8.14 -3.59 -10.14
C ASN A 256 -9.46 -3.64 -10.93
N MET A 257 -9.66 -4.72 -11.71
CA MET A 257 -10.89 -4.94 -12.48
C MET A 257 -12.12 -5.07 -11.58
N LEU A 258 -12.02 -5.79 -10.45
CA LEU A 258 -13.14 -5.92 -9.50
C LEU A 258 -13.43 -4.61 -8.76
N ALA A 259 -12.41 -3.82 -8.45
CA ALA A 259 -12.56 -2.58 -7.69
C ALA A 259 -13.10 -1.42 -8.54
N THR A 260 -12.63 -1.30 -9.79
CA THR A 260 -12.87 -0.10 -10.62
C THR A 260 -13.39 -0.41 -12.02
N GLY A 261 -13.35 -1.68 -12.45
CA GLY A 261 -13.67 -2.09 -13.81
C GLY A 261 -12.59 -1.74 -14.84
N ILE A 262 -11.43 -1.24 -14.40
CA ILE A 262 -10.28 -0.85 -15.22
C ILE A 262 -9.17 -1.89 -15.05
N ARG A 263 -8.58 -2.32 -16.17
CA ARG A 263 -7.51 -3.35 -16.21
C ARG A 263 -6.09 -2.80 -16.14
N THR A 264 -5.90 -1.53 -16.51
CA THR A 264 -4.62 -0.81 -16.42
C THR A 264 -4.50 -0.06 -15.09
N ASP A 265 -3.34 0.54 -14.80
CA ASP A 265 -3.14 1.33 -13.57
C ASP A 265 -4.12 2.51 -13.48
N VAL A 266 -4.38 3.18 -14.61
CA VAL A 266 -5.30 4.30 -14.71
C VAL A 266 -6.22 4.12 -15.92
N GLY A 267 -7.48 4.52 -15.75
CA GLY A 267 -8.45 4.59 -16.82
C GLY A 267 -9.23 5.91 -16.75
N VAL A 268 -9.41 6.56 -17.89
CA VAL A 268 -10.32 7.70 -18.04
C VAL A 268 -11.63 7.14 -18.57
N LYS A 269 -12.66 7.12 -17.74
CA LYS A 269 -14.03 6.73 -18.12
C LYS A 269 -14.72 7.92 -18.77
N ILE A 270 -15.38 7.69 -19.91
CA ILE A 270 -16.13 8.68 -20.68
C ILE A 270 -17.58 8.25 -20.69
N TYR A 271 -18.44 9.06 -20.08
CA TYR A 271 -19.88 8.77 -20.03
C TYR A 271 -20.65 9.64 -21.01
N GLY A 272 -21.69 9.06 -21.60
CA GLY A 272 -22.52 9.74 -22.58
C GLY A 272 -23.76 8.93 -22.98
N GLN A 273 -24.56 9.51 -23.87
CA GLN A 273 -25.80 8.88 -24.35
C GLN A 273 -25.64 8.14 -25.69
N GLN A 274 -24.61 8.44 -26.49
CA GLN A 274 -24.41 7.86 -27.82
C GLN A 274 -22.99 7.26 -27.96
N LEU A 275 -22.91 6.01 -28.39
CA LEU A 275 -21.66 5.25 -28.51
C LEU A 275 -20.68 5.87 -29.52
N ASP A 276 -21.17 6.37 -30.65
CA ASP A 276 -20.32 7.00 -31.68
C ASP A 276 -19.64 8.26 -31.16
N THR A 277 -20.39 9.09 -30.42
CA THR A 277 -19.84 10.29 -29.78
C THR A 277 -18.82 9.91 -28.71
N ILE A 278 -19.09 8.88 -27.91
CA ILE A 278 -18.13 8.36 -26.91
C ILE A 278 -16.85 7.92 -27.62
N ALA A 279 -16.92 7.18 -28.72
CA ALA A 279 -15.75 6.74 -29.47
C ALA A 279 -14.90 7.92 -29.97
N VAL A 280 -15.53 8.94 -30.57
CA VAL A 280 -14.84 10.15 -31.04
C VAL A 280 -14.19 10.92 -29.88
N VAL A 281 -14.89 11.08 -28.77
CA VAL A 281 -14.36 11.74 -27.57
C VAL A 281 -13.19 10.93 -26.99
N SER A 282 -13.29 9.60 -26.95
CA SER A 282 -12.25 8.73 -26.42
C SER A 282 -10.94 8.85 -27.22
N GLU A 283 -11.03 8.91 -28.55
CA GLU A 283 -9.87 9.15 -29.42
C GLU A 283 -9.29 10.56 -29.24
N ARG A 284 -10.14 11.58 -29.02
CA ARG A 284 -9.65 12.94 -28.68
C ARG A 284 -8.92 12.96 -27.35
N VAL A 285 -9.45 12.28 -26.33
CA VAL A 285 -8.81 12.13 -25.01
C VAL A 285 -7.46 11.42 -25.17
N LYS A 286 -7.40 10.32 -25.93
CA LYS A 286 -6.15 9.63 -26.24
C LYS A 286 -5.11 10.57 -26.85
N LYS A 287 -5.48 11.32 -27.89
CA LYS A 287 -4.56 12.28 -28.54
C LYS A 287 -4.10 13.39 -27.60
N ALA A 288 -4.96 13.86 -26.70
CA ALA A 288 -4.60 14.87 -25.71
C ALA A 288 -3.63 14.34 -24.63
N LEU A 289 -3.73 13.04 -24.29
CA LEU A 289 -2.87 12.39 -23.32
C LEU A 289 -1.54 11.90 -23.90
N GLU A 290 -1.45 11.76 -25.22
CA GLU A 290 -0.26 11.32 -25.92
C GLU A 290 0.95 12.23 -25.64
N GLY A 291 2.13 11.65 -25.47
CA GLY A 291 3.35 12.39 -25.12
C GLY A 291 3.40 12.93 -23.68
N THR A 292 2.51 12.48 -22.78
CA THR A 292 2.60 12.80 -21.35
C THR A 292 3.66 11.94 -20.66
N PRO A 293 4.66 12.54 -19.98
CA PRO A 293 5.70 11.78 -19.31
C PRO A 293 5.14 10.81 -18.27
N GLY A 294 5.42 9.52 -18.43
CA GLY A 294 4.96 8.44 -17.55
C GLY A 294 3.80 7.61 -18.08
N ILE A 295 3.05 8.09 -19.09
CA ILE A 295 1.97 7.35 -19.73
C ILE A 295 2.54 6.35 -20.75
N MET A 296 2.23 5.07 -20.58
CA MET A 296 2.60 3.98 -21.50
C MET A 296 1.36 3.13 -21.84
N ASP A 297 1.42 2.37 -22.93
CA ASP A 297 0.34 1.46 -23.37
C ASP A 297 -1.02 2.15 -23.54
N LEU A 298 -0.99 3.41 -24.00
CA LEU A 298 -2.19 4.23 -24.12
C LEU A 298 -3.11 3.67 -25.21
N TYR A 299 -4.31 3.25 -24.81
CA TYR A 299 -5.27 2.58 -25.69
C TYR A 299 -6.71 3.00 -25.41
N VAL A 300 -7.53 3.07 -26.46
CA VAL A 300 -8.98 3.34 -26.37
C VAL A 300 -9.70 2.01 -26.44
N GLU A 301 -10.52 1.70 -25.45
CA GLU A 301 -11.41 0.54 -25.51
C GLU A 301 -12.39 0.69 -26.69
N PRO A 302 -12.47 -0.29 -27.61
CA PRO A 302 -13.33 -0.18 -28.79
C PRO A 302 -14.81 -0.20 -28.39
N VAL A 303 -15.48 0.94 -28.59
CA VAL A 303 -16.93 1.08 -28.41
C VAL A 303 -17.67 0.81 -29.73
N THR A 304 -16.97 0.95 -30.86
CA THR A 304 -17.46 0.75 -32.23
C THR A 304 -16.51 -0.16 -33.02
N GLY A 305 -16.88 -0.51 -34.26
CA GLY A 305 -16.03 -1.27 -35.17
C GLY A 305 -16.22 -2.79 -35.12
N GLY A 306 -17.29 -3.27 -34.48
CA GLY A 306 -17.76 -4.63 -34.66
C GLY A 306 -18.40 -4.80 -36.04
N LYS A 307 -18.12 -5.92 -36.70
CA LYS A 307 -18.71 -6.26 -38.00
C LYS A 307 -19.92 -7.17 -37.81
N TYR A 308 -21.06 -6.77 -38.36
CA TYR A 308 -22.29 -7.54 -38.37
C TYR A 308 -22.69 -7.89 -39.80
N LEU A 309 -23.33 -9.05 -39.96
CA LEU A 309 -24.07 -9.36 -41.17
C LEU A 309 -25.55 -9.06 -40.90
N SER A 310 -26.03 -7.91 -41.35
CA SER A 310 -27.44 -7.53 -41.20
C SER A 310 -28.30 -8.24 -42.23
N ILE A 311 -29.44 -8.74 -41.77
CA ILE A 311 -30.49 -9.32 -42.62
C ILE A 311 -31.73 -8.44 -42.42
N ASP A 312 -31.83 -7.40 -43.23
CA ASP A 312 -32.86 -6.37 -43.12
C ASP A 312 -34.12 -6.84 -43.87
N VAL A 313 -35.14 -7.25 -43.11
CA VAL A 313 -36.35 -7.86 -43.64
C VAL A 313 -37.29 -6.82 -44.27
N ARG A 314 -37.64 -7.01 -45.54
CA ARG A 314 -38.60 -6.18 -46.27
C ARG A 314 -40.02 -6.72 -46.07
N ARG A 315 -40.73 -6.13 -45.10
CA ARG A 315 -42.10 -6.52 -44.72
C ARG A 315 -43.10 -6.52 -45.89
N ALA A 316 -42.93 -5.60 -46.86
CA ALA A 316 -43.79 -5.52 -48.04
C ALA A 316 -43.63 -6.75 -48.96
N ASP A 317 -42.42 -7.30 -49.08
CA ASP A 317 -42.17 -8.47 -49.90
C ASP A 317 -42.62 -9.75 -49.20
N LEU A 318 -42.42 -9.85 -47.88
CA LEU A 318 -42.93 -10.96 -47.07
C LEU A 318 -44.43 -11.21 -47.29
N ALA A 319 -45.23 -10.13 -47.28
CA ALA A 319 -46.67 -10.21 -47.50
C ALA A 319 -47.04 -10.83 -48.87
N ARG A 320 -46.21 -10.62 -49.90
CA ARG A 320 -46.44 -11.19 -51.25
C ARG A 320 -46.22 -12.69 -51.30
N TYR A 321 -45.29 -13.19 -50.49
CA TYR A 321 -44.96 -14.61 -50.39
C TYR A 321 -45.70 -15.31 -49.24
N GLY A 322 -46.58 -14.62 -48.52
CA GLY A 322 -47.29 -15.18 -47.37
C GLY A 322 -46.35 -15.63 -46.23
N LEU A 323 -45.21 -14.95 -46.07
CA LEU A 323 -44.21 -15.25 -45.05
C LEU A 323 -44.31 -14.24 -43.90
N SER A 324 -43.97 -14.68 -42.69
CA SER A 324 -43.84 -13.83 -41.51
C SER A 324 -42.38 -13.44 -41.26
N VAL A 325 -42.16 -12.47 -40.37
CA VAL A 325 -40.80 -12.12 -39.91
C VAL A 325 -40.18 -13.28 -39.13
N ASP A 326 -40.99 -14.05 -38.41
CA ASP A 326 -40.54 -15.20 -37.63
C ASP A 326 -40.04 -16.33 -38.54
N ASP A 327 -40.65 -16.54 -39.71
CA ASP A 327 -40.17 -17.52 -40.69
C ASP A 327 -38.75 -17.20 -41.18
N VAL A 328 -38.46 -15.91 -41.40
CA VAL A 328 -37.12 -15.45 -41.78
C VAL A 328 -36.14 -15.66 -40.62
N ASN A 329 -36.50 -15.24 -39.41
CA ASN A 329 -35.65 -15.38 -38.22
C ASN A 329 -35.34 -16.84 -37.92
N GLN A 330 -36.34 -17.72 -37.96
CA GLN A 330 -36.19 -19.16 -37.74
C GLN A 330 -35.29 -19.79 -38.81
N THR A 331 -35.45 -19.37 -40.08
CA THR A 331 -34.56 -19.81 -41.17
C THR A 331 -33.13 -19.38 -40.90
N VAL A 332 -32.89 -18.12 -40.51
CA VAL A 332 -31.56 -17.60 -40.20
C VAL A 332 -30.93 -18.33 -39.00
N GLU A 333 -31.69 -18.53 -37.92
CA GLU A 333 -31.22 -19.20 -36.70
C GLU A 333 -30.84 -20.66 -36.96
N THR A 334 -31.68 -21.38 -37.73
CA THR A 334 -31.43 -22.79 -38.07
C THR A 334 -30.35 -22.92 -39.13
N ALA A 335 -30.37 -22.11 -40.19
CA ALA A 335 -29.46 -22.24 -41.31
C ALA A 335 -28.04 -21.75 -40.99
N LEU A 336 -27.92 -20.59 -40.32
CA LEU A 336 -26.63 -19.94 -40.03
C LEU A 336 -26.16 -20.19 -38.60
N GLY A 337 -27.02 -19.93 -37.62
CA GLY A 337 -26.67 -19.96 -36.19
C GLY A 337 -26.36 -21.37 -35.67
N GLY A 338 -27.11 -22.35 -36.14
CA GLY A 338 -27.04 -23.73 -35.65
C GLY A 338 -27.94 -23.93 -34.44
N ALA A 339 -29.25 -23.81 -34.66
CA ALA A 339 -30.25 -23.88 -33.61
C ALA A 339 -30.18 -25.22 -32.84
N PRO A 340 -30.13 -25.19 -31.49
CA PRO A 340 -30.19 -26.40 -30.68
C PRO A 340 -31.61 -26.99 -30.77
N VAL A 341 -31.72 -28.22 -31.24
CA VAL A 341 -33.01 -28.93 -31.40
C VAL A 341 -33.31 -29.88 -30.25
N GLY A 342 -32.30 -30.23 -29.45
CA GLY A 342 -32.45 -31.13 -28.31
C GLY A 342 -31.12 -31.44 -27.65
N ASN A 343 -31.14 -32.35 -26.68
CA ASN A 343 -29.92 -32.86 -26.03
C ASN A 343 -29.90 -34.39 -26.04
N THR A 344 -28.73 -35.00 -26.26
CA THR A 344 -28.53 -36.42 -25.95
C THR A 344 -28.35 -36.60 -24.45
N ILE A 345 -28.80 -37.74 -23.94
CA ILE A 345 -28.70 -38.14 -22.54
C ILE A 345 -27.74 -39.32 -22.45
N GLU A 346 -26.52 -39.05 -22.00
CA GLU A 346 -25.45 -40.05 -21.88
C GLU A 346 -25.05 -40.18 -20.41
N GLY A 347 -25.86 -40.93 -19.66
CA GLY A 347 -25.74 -41.04 -18.20
C GLY A 347 -26.00 -39.70 -17.50
N ARG A 348 -24.96 -39.15 -16.84
CA ARG A 348 -25.01 -37.82 -16.20
C ARG A 348 -24.65 -36.67 -17.15
N GLN A 349 -24.11 -36.97 -18.34
CA GLN A 349 -23.71 -35.97 -19.32
C GLN A 349 -24.90 -35.60 -20.22
N ARG A 350 -24.87 -34.38 -20.73
CA ARG A 350 -25.86 -33.83 -21.66
C ARG A 350 -25.11 -33.13 -22.77
N PHE A 351 -25.37 -33.50 -24.03
CA PHE A 351 -24.75 -32.87 -25.19
C PHE A 351 -25.82 -32.26 -26.08
N SER A 352 -25.59 -31.04 -26.56
CA SER A 352 -26.55 -30.35 -27.42
C SER A 352 -26.50 -30.88 -28.86
N ILE A 353 -27.66 -31.20 -29.40
CA ILE A 353 -27.87 -31.52 -30.81
C ILE A 353 -28.29 -30.22 -31.50
N SER A 354 -27.57 -29.82 -32.55
CA SER A 354 -27.90 -28.64 -33.34
C SER A 354 -28.07 -29.00 -34.81
N VAL A 355 -28.98 -28.29 -35.49
CA VAL A 355 -29.16 -28.39 -36.94
C VAL A 355 -28.61 -27.12 -37.58
N ARG A 356 -27.77 -27.28 -38.60
CA ARG A 356 -27.14 -26.17 -39.32
C ARG A 356 -26.85 -26.54 -40.76
N LEU A 357 -26.92 -25.57 -41.69
CA LEU A 357 -26.44 -25.80 -43.05
C LEU A 357 -24.93 -26.06 -43.07
N ALA A 358 -24.52 -26.92 -44.01
CA ALA A 358 -23.11 -27.15 -44.30
C ALA A 358 -22.41 -25.83 -44.66
N GLN A 359 -21.13 -25.72 -44.31
CA GLN A 359 -20.39 -24.46 -44.40
C GLN A 359 -20.37 -23.86 -45.82
N ASP A 360 -20.38 -24.70 -46.86
CA ASP A 360 -20.35 -24.27 -48.27
C ASP A 360 -21.59 -23.47 -48.71
N TYR A 361 -22.71 -23.60 -48.00
CA TYR A 361 -23.94 -22.84 -48.26
C TYR A 361 -24.01 -21.51 -47.51
N ARG A 362 -23.04 -21.23 -46.63
CA ARG A 362 -23.02 -20.06 -45.75
C ARG A 362 -21.64 -19.42 -45.60
N ASN A 363 -20.74 -19.67 -46.54
CA ASN A 363 -19.38 -19.13 -46.55
C ASN A 363 -19.28 -17.76 -47.23
N SER A 364 -20.32 -17.30 -47.95
CA SER A 364 -20.37 -15.99 -48.60
C SER A 364 -21.75 -15.37 -48.50
N VAL A 365 -21.80 -14.04 -48.63
CA VAL A 365 -23.06 -13.27 -48.60
C VAL A 365 -24.00 -13.70 -49.73
N GLU A 366 -23.44 -13.97 -50.92
CA GLU A 366 -24.18 -14.41 -52.11
C GLU A 366 -24.82 -15.78 -51.90
N ARG A 367 -24.15 -16.67 -51.15
CA ARG A 367 -24.71 -17.97 -50.79
C ARG A 367 -25.83 -17.82 -49.77
N ILE A 368 -25.64 -16.96 -48.76
CA ILE A 368 -26.65 -16.65 -47.75
C ILE A 368 -27.91 -16.06 -48.39
N LYS A 369 -27.75 -15.16 -49.36
CA LYS A 369 -28.85 -14.59 -50.15
C LYS A 369 -29.69 -15.63 -50.88
N ARG A 370 -29.11 -16.77 -51.24
CA ARG A 370 -29.77 -17.88 -51.95
C ARG A 370 -30.34 -18.95 -51.01
N ILE A 371 -30.27 -18.77 -49.69
CA ILE A 371 -30.84 -19.73 -48.75
C ILE A 371 -32.35 -19.84 -49.02
N PRO A 372 -32.85 -21.06 -49.24
CA PRO A 372 -34.26 -21.24 -49.55
C PRO A 372 -35.13 -21.14 -48.31
N MET A 373 -36.28 -20.50 -48.46
CA MET A 373 -37.35 -20.45 -47.48
C MET A 373 -38.59 -21.08 -48.09
N MET A 374 -39.39 -21.75 -47.26
CA MET A 374 -40.63 -22.38 -47.71
C MET A 374 -41.81 -21.43 -47.56
N SER A 375 -42.36 -20.96 -48.67
CA SER A 375 -43.64 -20.25 -48.72
C SER A 375 -44.78 -21.25 -48.88
N ALA A 376 -45.83 -21.11 -48.06
CA ALA A 376 -47.04 -21.92 -48.18
C ALA A 376 -47.78 -21.73 -49.51
N THR A 377 -47.58 -20.60 -50.20
CA THR A 377 -48.32 -20.23 -51.42
C THR A 377 -47.50 -20.38 -52.70
N MET A 378 -46.20 -20.09 -52.65
CA MET A 378 -45.34 -20.02 -53.85
C MET A 378 -44.13 -20.98 -53.83
N GLY A 379 -44.07 -21.89 -52.86
CA GLY A 379 -43.00 -22.89 -52.77
C GLY A 379 -41.68 -22.29 -52.28
N GLU A 380 -40.57 -22.69 -52.90
CA GLU A 380 -39.23 -22.28 -52.47
C GLU A 380 -38.89 -20.85 -52.92
N VAL A 381 -38.63 -19.96 -51.97
CA VAL A 381 -38.28 -18.56 -52.22
C VAL A 381 -36.91 -18.27 -51.61
N PRO A 382 -35.95 -17.71 -52.35
CA PRO A 382 -34.64 -17.39 -51.78
C PRO A 382 -34.74 -16.19 -50.83
N LEU A 383 -33.93 -16.20 -49.78
CA LEU A 383 -33.87 -15.15 -48.74
C LEU A 383 -33.74 -13.74 -49.32
N SER A 384 -32.98 -13.57 -50.41
CA SER A 384 -32.82 -12.28 -51.09
C SER A 384 -34.11 -11.65 -51.60
N SER A 385 -35.16 -12.46 -51.82
CA SER A 385 -36.46 -11.96 -52.29
C SER A 385 -37.20 -11.18 -51.21
N VAL A 386 -36.92 -11.45 -49.93
CA VAL A 386 -37.64 -10.84 -48.81
C VAL A 386 -36.75 -10.06 -47.84
N ALA A 387 -35.42 -10.16 -47.95
CA ALA A 387 -34.49 -9.48 -47.06
C ALA A 387 -33.23 -9.00 -47.80
N ASP A 388 -32.67 -7.89 -47.31
CA ASP A 388 -31.38 -7.38 -47.73
C ASP A 388 -30.29 -7.92 -46.80
N VAL A 389 -29.28 -8.57 -47.40
CA VAL A 389 -28.16 -9.13 -46.66
C VAL A 389 -26.90 -8.33 -46.98
N GLN A 390 -26.37 -7.63 -45.96
CA GLN A 390 -25.24 -6.74 -46.11
C GLN A 390 -24.38 -6.68 -44.84
N PHE A 391 -23.09 -6.36 -45.00
CA PHE A 391 -22.24 -6.09 -43.86
C PHE A 391 -22.50 -4.68 -43.33
N THR A 392 -22.69 -4.57 -42.02
CA THR A 392 -22.88 -3.31 -41.32
C THR A 392 -21.91 -3.22 -40.15
N ASP A 393 -21.53 -1.99 -39.81
CA ASP A 393 -20.76 -1.72 -38.61
C ASP A 393 -21.69 -1.56 -37.42
N GLY A 394 -21.27 -2.07 -36.27
CA GLY A 394 -22.00 -1.98 -35.02
C GLY A 394 -21.07 -2.00 -33.81
N PRO A 395 -21.62 -1.84 -32.60
CA PRO A 395 -20.84 -1.90 -31.37
C PRO A 395 -20.44 -3.36 -31.07
N PRO A 396 -19.14 -3.68 -30.93
CA PRO A 396 -18.71 -5.05 -30.62
C PRO A 396 -19.08 -5.48 -29.21
N MET A 397 -19.10 -4.53 -28.27
CA MET A 397 -19.48 -4.72 -26.88
C MET A 397 -20.04 -3.40 -26.34
N ILE A 398 -21.18 -3.47 -25.65
CA ILE A 398 -21.77 -2.30 -25.00
C ILE A 398 -21.41 -2.36 -23.51
N SER A 399 -20.62 -1.40 -23.07
CA SER A 399 -20.24 -1.24 -21.67
C SER A 399 -21.11 -0.17 -21.02
N SER A 400 -21.69 -0.48 -19.86
CA SER A 400 -22.45 0.47 -19.04
C SER A 400 -22.07 0.38 -17.57
N GLU A 401 -22.18 1.50 -16.87
CA GLU A 401 -21.95 1.61 -15.43
C GLU A 401 -22.99 2.57 -14.85
N ASN A 402 -23.68 2.15 -13.78
CA ASN A 402 -24.81 2.88 -13.20
C ASN A 402 -25.89 3.28 -14.25
N ALA A 403 -26.19 2.37 -15.17
CA ALA A 403 -27.13 2.56 -16.28
C ALA A 403 -26.75 3.65 -17.31
N MET A 404 -25.51 4.15 -17.29
CA MET A 404 -24.97 5.06 -18.31
C MET A 404 -24.01 4.32 -19.23
N LEU A 405 -24.05 4.62 -20.53
CA LEU A 405 -23.07 4.09 -21.48
C LEU A 405 -21.70 4.68 -21.18
N ARG A 406 -20.67 3.84 -21.27
CA ARG A 406 -19.28 4.25 -20.99
C ARG A 406 -18.34 3.81 -22.10
N GLY A 407 -17.36 4.66 -22.38
CA GLY A 407 -16.09 4.29 -23.02
C GLY A 407 -14.95 4.45 -22.02
N ALA A 408 -13.79 3.85 -22.32
CA ALA A 408 -12.62 3.97 -21.46
C ALA A 408 -11.35 4.19 -22.29
N VAL A 409 -10.52 5.15 -21.85
CA VAL A 409 -9.15 5.30 -22.30
C VAL A 409 -8.23 4.77 -21.21
N LEU A 410 -7.43 3.77 -21.54
CA LEU A 410 -6.66 2.96 -20.62
C LEU A 410 -5.17 3.24 -20.82
N PHE A 411 -4.41 3.35 -19.72
CA PHE A 411 -2.95 3.43 -19.78
C PHE A 411 -2.29 2.94 -18.50
N ASN A 412 -1.05 2.48 -18.62
CA ASN A 412 -0.20 2.12 -17.49
C ASN A 412 0.78 3.25 -17.18
N VAL A 413 1.23 3.33 -15.93
CA VAL A 413 2.22 4.33 -15.51
C VAL A 413 3.58 3.65 -15.34
N ARG A 414 4.58 4.05 -16.14
CA ARG A 414 5.94 3.51 -16.04
C ARG A 414 7.00 4.60 -16.04
N GLY A 415 8.04 4.41 -15.22
CA GLY A 415 9.17 5.34 -15.13
C GLY A 415 8.89 6.60 -14.32
N ARG A 416 7.70 6.73 -13.72
CA ARG A 416 7.28 7.83 -12.84
C ARG A 416 6.22 7.32 -11.84
N ASP A 417 5.90 8.12 -10.82
CA ASP A 417 4.85 7.82 -9.86
C ASP A 417 3.44 8.07 -10.42
N LEU A 418 2.46 7.34 -9.87
CA LEU A 418 1.06 7.38 -10.29
C LEU A 418 0.44 8.78 -10.14
N GLY A 419 0.54 9.36 -8.95
CA GLY A 419 -0.17 10.60 -8.63
C GLY A 419 0.34 11.82 -9.39
N SER A 420 1.66 11.95 -9.59
CA SER A 420 2.21 13.04 -10.42
C SER A 420 1.87 12.88 -11.89
N THR A 421 1.93 11.64 -12.41
CA THR A 421 1.55 11.36 -13.80
C THR A 421 0.09 11.71 -14.07
N VAL A 422 -0.82 11.33 -13.16
CA VAL A 422 -2.25 11.66 -13.31
C VAL A 422 -2.52 13.15 -13.13
N LYS A 423 -1.83 13.84 -12.22
CA LYS A 423 -1.95 15.31 -12.09
C LYS A 423 -1.54 16.04 -13.36
N ASP A 424 -0.42 15.66 -13.97
CA ASP A 424 0.02 16.23 -15.24
C ASP A 424 -0.96 15.91 -16.38
N ALA A 425 -1.50 14.69 -16.40
CA ALA A 425 -2.52 14.28 -17.35
C ALA A 425 -3.82 15.09 -17.20
N ILE A 426 -4.30 15.29 -15.96
CA ILE A 426 -5.45 16.15 -15.64
C ILE A 426 -5.18 17.58 -16.09
N HIS A 427 -3.98 18.11 -15.82
CA HIS A 427 -3.61 19.47 -16.20
C HIS A 427 -3.63 19.65 -17.72
N LYS A 428 -2.97 18.76 -18.48
CA LYS A 428 -3.03 18.77 -19.95
C LYS A 428 -4.46 18.65 -20.49
N MET A 429 -5.26 17.77 -19.90
CA MET A 429 -6.68 17.62 -20.28
C MET A 429 -7.49 18.88 -20.00
N SER A 430 -7.18 19.62 -18.93
CA SER A 430 -7.87 20.87 -18.60
C SER A 430 -7.52 22.02 -19.55
N GLU A 431 -6.31 22.02 -20.12
CA GLU A 431 -5.89 22.99 -21.13
C GLU A 431 -6.51 22.72 -22.50
N ALA A 432 -6.78 21.46 -22.81
CA ALA A 432 -7.39 21.04 -24.06
C ALA A 432 -8.90 21.38 -24.09
N LYS A 433 -9.21 22.63 -24.48
CA LYS A 433 -10.60 23.12 -24.60
C LYS A 433 -11.37 22.39 -25.71
N GLY A 434 -12.67 22.17 -25.48
CA GLY A 434 -13.61 21.70 -26.51
C GLY A 434 -13.63 20.18 -26.77
N ILE A 435 -13.04 19.36 -25.89
CA ILE A 435 -13.05 17.91 -26.05
C ILE A 435 -14.46 17.31 -25.83
N LEU A 436 -15.20 17.82 -24.84
CA LEU A 436 -16.45 17.23 -24.36
C LEU A 436 -17.69 17.95 -24.90
N PRO A 437 -18.63 17.25 -25.57
CA PRO A 437 -19.97 17.75 -25.87
C PRO A 437 -20.81 17.95 -24.60
N ALA A 438 -21.89 18.72 -24.71
CA ALA A 438 -22.84 18.89 -23.60
C ALA A 438 -23.47 17.55 -23.17
N GLY A 439 -23.53 17.30 -21.87
CA GLY A 439 -24.06 16.06 -21.30
C GLY A 439 -23.07 14.90 -21.22
N TYR A 440 -21.81 15.10 -21.62
CA TYR A 440 -20.71 14.14 -21.48
C TYR A 440 -19.78 14.58 -20.35
N TYR A 441 -19.25 13.62 -19.60
CA TYR A 441 -18.29 13.90 -18.53
C TYR A 441 -17.22 12.80 -18.46
N LEU A 442 -16.10 13.17 -17.85
CA LEU A 442 -14.94 12.30 -17.66
C LEU A 442 -14.79 11.97 -16.18
N GLU A 443 -14.39 10.74 -15.90
CA GLU A 443 -14.04 10.30 -14.56
C GLU A 443 -12.69 9.57 -14.60
N TRP A 444 -11.82 9.90 -13.66
CA TRP A 444 -10.52 9.24 -13.51
C TRP A 444 -10.66 8.07 -12.55
N SER A 445 -10.38 6.87 -13.02
CA SER A 445 -10.54 5.63 -12.26
C SER A 445 -9.28 4.76 -12.35
N GLY A 446 -9.34 3.54 -11.82
CA GLY A 446 -8.18 2.68 -11.58
C GLY A 446 -7.54 2.95 -10.22
N GLN A 447 -6.24 2.73 -10.09
CA GLN A 447 -5.53 2.88 -8.82
C GLN A 447 -5.53 4.32 -8.30
N TYR A 448 -5.71 5.32 -9.17
CA TYR A 448 -5.78 6.72 -8.78
C TYR A 448 -7.01 7.02 -7.90
N GLU A 449 -8.15 6.39 -8.17
CA GLU A 449 -9.36 6.52 -7.35
C GLU A 449 -9.11 6.03 -5.91
N ASN A 450 -8.45 4.87 -5.80
CA ASN A 450 -8.04 4.30 -4.52
C ASN A 450 -6.99 5.17 -3.80
N LEU A 451 -6.07 5.77 -4.54
CA LEU A 451 -5.08 6.71 -4.00
C LEU A 451 -5.77 7.93 -3.37
N ILE A 452 -6.71 8.56 -4.07
CA ILE A 452 -7.44 9.72 -3.58
C ILE A 452 -8.27 9.37 -2.35
N ARG A 453 -8.99 8.24 -2.39
CA ARG A 453 -9.77 7.74 -1.25
C ARG A 453 -8.88 7.48 -0.03
N GLY A 454 -7.77 6.78 -0.22
CA GLY A 454 -6.80 6.52 0.84
C GLY A 454 -6.20 7.81 1.42
N GLN A 455 -5.84 8.77 0.57
CA GLN A 455 -5.31 10.06 1.01
C GLN A 455 -6.33 10.86 1.82
N GLN A 456 -7.59 10.90 1.41
CA GLN A 456 -8.67 11.58 2.15
C GLN A 456 -8.88 10.94 3.53
N THR A 457 -8.89 9.61 3.62
CA THR A 457 -8.99 8.90 4.90
C THR A 457 -7.77 9.17 5.78
N LEU A 458 -6.55 9.15 5.22
CA LEU A 458 -5.32 9.44 5.96
C LEU A 458 -5.28 10.87 6.52
N MET A 459 -5.85 11.85 5.80
CA MET A 459 -5.97 13.23 6.25
C MET A 459 -6.79 13.35 7.54
N TRP A 460 -7.78 12.46 7.74
CA TRP A 460 -8.55 12.36 8.99
C TRP A 460 -7.88 11.49 10.05
N ILE A 461 -7.22 10.40 9.66
CA ILE A 461 -6.52 9.51 10.58
C ILE A 461 -5.40 10.24 11.34
N ALA A 462 -4.57 11.03 10.64
CA ALA A 462 -3.43 11.71 11.25
C ALA A 462 -3.79 12.58 12.48
N PRO A 463 -4.76 13.52 12.42
CA PRO A 463 -5.14 14.30 13.59
C PRO A 463 -5.79 13.44 14.69
N ILE A 464 -6.57 12.42 14.35
CA ILE A 464 -7.19 11.51 15.33
C ILE A 464 -6.11 10.74 16.10
N VAL A 465 -5.10 10.20 15.42
CA VAL A 465 -3.96 9.53 16.06
C VAL A 465 -3.26 10.47 17.03
N LEU A 466 -2.96 11.70 16.62
CA LEU A 466 -2.29 12.69 17.48
C LEU A 466 -3.14 13.05 18.71
N LEU A 467 -4.46 13.20 18.54
CA LEU A 467 -5.38 13.45 19.67
C LEU A 467 -5.43 12.26 20.64
N ILE A 468 -5.53 11.03 20.13
CA ILE A 468 -5.54 9.83 20.96
C ILE A 468 -4.22 9.69 21.73
N ILE A 469 -3.09 9.92 21.07
CA ILE A 469 -1.77 9.93 21.71
C ILE A 469 -1.72 11.00 22.79
N PHE A 470 -2.18 12.22 22.50
CA PHE A 470 -2.21 13.32 23.46
C PHE A 470 -3.05 12.98 24.70
N PHE A 471 -4.28 12.47 24.53
CA PHE A 471 -5.11 12.06 25.66
C PHE A 471 -4.49 10.90 26.45
N SER A 472 -3.89 9.93 25.77
CA SER A 472 -3.22 8.81 26.42
C SER A 472 -2.02 9.30 27.27
N LEU A 473 -1.23 10.24 26.77
CA LEU A 473 -0.16 10.90 27.50
C LEU A 473 -0.69 11.75 28.66
N TYR A 474 -1.79 12.47 28.45
CA TYR A 474 -2.45 13.25 29.49
C TYR A 474 -2.92 12.36 30.65
N PHE A 475 -3.50 11.20 30.37
CA PHE A 475 -3.89 10.25 31.42
C PHE A 475 -2.68 9.65 32.15
N ALA A 476 -1.58 9.43 31.44
CA ALA A 476 -0.36 8.89 32.04
C ALA A 476 0.30 9.90 33.01
N PHE A 477 0.46 11.15 32.59
CA PHE A 477 1.15 12.19 33.39
C PHE A 477 0.23 13.03 34.28
N ARG A 478 -1.09 13.02 34.02
CA ARG A 478 -2.06 13.98 34.60
C ARG A 478 -1.65 15.44 34.40
N SER A 479 -0.93 15.73 33.32
CA SER A 479 -0.37 17.05 33.03
C SER A 479 -0.40 17.34 31.54
N VAL A 480 -1.05 18.46 31.17
CA VAL A 480 -1.11 18.94 29.79
C VAL A 480 0.28 19.33 29.28
N ARG A 481 1.12 19.90 30.15
CA ARG A 481 2.46 20.37 29.78
C ARG A 481 3.36 19.19 29.40
N GLU A 482 3.46 18.18 30.26
CA GLU A 482 4.28 16.98 30.00
C GLU A 482 3.76 16.17 28.81
N ALA A 483 2.45 16.11 28.62
CA ALA A 483 1.84 15.48 27.45
C ALA A 483 2.25 16.19 26.15
N PHE A 484 2.21 17.53 26.12
CA PHE A 484 2.61 18.30 24.94
C PHE A 484 4.12 18.21 24.67
N LEU A 485 4.95 18.27 25.72
CA LEU A 485 6.40 18.09 25.61
C LEU A 485 6.76 16.71 25.05
N SER A 486 6.04 15.67 25.46
CA SER A 486 6.21 14.32 24.93
C SER A 486 5.75 14.20 23.48
N LEU A 487 4.65 14.87 23.11
CA LEU A 487 4.11 14.88 21.75
C LEU A 487 5.04 15.55 20.73
N ILE A 488 5.84 16.55 21.15
CA ILE A 488 6.84 17.22 20.30
C ILE A 488 7.85 16.22 19.69
N THR A 489 8.07 15.06 20.34
CA THR A 489 8.92 13.98 19.83
C THR A 489 8.45 13.43 18.47
N VAL A 490 7.14 13.47 18.19
CA VAL A 490 6.55 12.88 16.97
C VAL A 490 7.07 13.55 15.70
N PRO A 491 7.01 14.89 15.55
CA PRO A 491 7.67 15.59 14.43
C PRO A 491 9.13 15.23 14.21
N PHE A 492 9.91 14.97 15.27
CA PHE A 492 11.32 14.62 15.12
C PHE A 492 11.54 13.17 14.67
N ALA A 493 10.61 12.27 15.02
CA ALA A 493 10.61 10.92 14.47
C ALA A 493 10.31 10.93 12.95
N LEU A 494 9.44 11.84 12.49
CA LEU A 494 9.13 11.99 11.06
C LEU A 494 10.36 12.28 10.21
N ILE A 495 11.32 13.06 10.75
CA ILE A 495 12.55 13.44 10.06
C ILE A 495 13.27 12.20 9.54
N GLY A 496 13.65 11.28 10.43
CA GLY A 496 14.44 10.12 10.03
C GLY A 496 13.67 9.18 9.11
N GLY A 497 12.35 9.03 9.32
CA GLY A 497 11.55 8.22 8.42
C GLY A 497 11.48 8.80 7.00
N ALA A 498 11.32 10.12 6.88
CA ALA A 498 11.32 10.82 5.60
C ALA A 498 12.67 10.70 4.87
N TYR A 499 13.79 10.90 5.58
CA TYR A 499 15.13 10.71 5.00
C TYR A 499 15.32 9.27 4.50
N MET A 500 14.90 8.28 5.28
CA MET A 500 15.07 6.87 4.89
C MET A 500 14.27 6.53 3.63
N ILE A 501 13.03 7.00 3.53
CA ILE A 501 12.17 6.79 2.35
C ILE A 501 12.77 7.47 1.11
N TYR A 502 13.29 8.69 1.26
CA TYR A 502 13.89 9.44 0.17
C TYR A 502 15.17 8.82 -0.37
N PHE A 503 16.10 8.41 0.51
CA PHE A 503 17.31 7.74 0.06
C PHE A 503 17.05 6.36 -0.55
N TRP A 504 15.99 5.67 -0.11
CA TRP A 504 15.58 4.40 -0.70
C TRP A 504 14.80 4.56 -2.01
N GLY A 505 14.33 5.77 -2.32
CA GLY A 505 13.55 6.05 -3.53
C GLY A 505 12.15 5.42 -3.51
N VAL A 506 11.52 5.34 -2.34
CA VAL A 506 10.15 4.81 -2.19
C VAL A 506 9.14 5.96 -2.28
N ASN A 507 8.06 5.76 -3.03
CA ASN A 507 6.99 6.73 -3.15
C ASN A 507 6.13 6.78 -1.87
N LEU A 508 5.48 7.92 -1.64
CA LEU A 508 4.47 8.04 -0.59
C LEU A 508 3.27 7.17 -0.93
N SER A 509 2.91 6.28 -0.02
CA SER A 509 1.81 5.33 -0.17
C SER A 509 1.07 5.10 1.15
N VAL A 510 -0.06 4.40 1.10
CA VAL A 510 -0.81 4.04 2.31
C VAL A 510 0.05 3.18 3.26
N ALA A 511 0.89 2.29 2.69
CA ALA A 511 1.84 1.47 3.45
C ALA A 511 2.84 2.32 4.26
N VAL A 512 3.41 3.37 3.63
CA VAL A 512 4.31 4.33 4.29
C VAL A 512 3.60 5.06 5.43
N ALA A 513 2.36 5.51 5.20
CA ALA A 513 1.59 6.22 6.21
C ALA A 513 1.31 5.35 7.44
N VAL A 514 0.95 4.07 7.24
CA VAL A 514 0.79 3.09 8.33
C VAL A 514 2.10 2.89 9.09
N GLY A 515 3.24 2.84 8.37
CA GLY A 515 4.58 2.79 8.99
C GLY A 515 4.88 4.00 9.89
N PHE A 516 4.51 5.21 9.47
CA PHE A 516 4.63 6.41 10.30
C PHE A 516 3.71 6.39 11.53
N ILE A 517 2.47 5.92 11.39
CA ILE A 517 1.55 5.75 12.52
C ILE A 517 2.17 4.77 13.54
N ALA A 518 2.79 3.69 13.08
CA ALA A 518 3.48 2.73 13.95
C ALA A 518 4.65 3.37 14.67
N LEU A 519 5.44 4.16 13.93
CA LEU A 519 6.56 4.91 14.48
C LEU A 519 6.13 5.90 15.57
N PHE A 520 5.00 6.59 15.40
CA PHE A 520 4.53 7.56 16.40
C PHE A 520 4.30 6.90 17.76
N GLY A 521 3.70 5.71 17.78
CA GLY A 521 3.53 4.92 19.00
C GLY A 521 4.87 4.64 19.68
N ILE A 522 5.86 4.13 18.93
CA ILE A 522 7.20 3.77 19.45
C ILE A 522 7.99 5.02 19.92
N ALA A 523 7.91 6.11 19.16
CA ALA A 523 8.60 7.35 19.50
C ALA A 523 8.03 7.95 20.80
N VAL A 524 6.71 7.91 20.97
CA VAL A 524 6.05 8.40 22.19
C VAL A 524 6.32 7.47 23.37
N GLU A 525 6.26 6.15 23.17
CA GLU A 525 6.58 5.13 24.18
C GLU A 525 7.99 5.34 24.77
N THR A 526 8.98 5.54 23.93
CA THR A 526 10.35 5.79 24.41
C THR A 526 10.50 7.18 25.05
N GLY A 527 9.69 8.15 24.63
CA GLY A 527 9.64 9.50 25.19
C GLY A 527 9.04 9.54 26.60
N ILE A 528 7.91 8.86 26.84
CA ILE A 528 7.24 8.85 28.15
C ILE A 528 8.17 8.31 29.24
N VAL A 529 8.87 7.21 28.97
CA VAL A 529 9.76 6.62 29.97
C VAL A 529 10.96 7.53 30.26
N MET A 530 11.46 8.28 29.26
CA MET A 530 12.51 9.28 29.53
C MET A 530 12.03 10.37 30.48
N VAL A 531 10.83 10.91 30.26
CA VAL A 531 10.24 11.93 31.13
C VAL A 531 9.98 11.41 32.54
N ILE A 532 9.59 10.13 32.70
CA ILE A 532 9.44 9.49 34.02
C ILE A 532 10.77 9.48 34.78
N TYR A 533 11.88 9.07 34.15
CA TYR A 533 13.20 9.05 34.80
C TYR A 533 13.71 10.46 35.13
N LEU A 534 13.44 11.43 34.26
CA LEU A 534 13.77 12.82 34.52
C LEU A 534 12.99 13.37 35.73
N ASN A 535 11.69 13.05 35.84
CA ASN A 535 10.89 13.43 37.00
C ASN A 535 11.34 12.72 38.29
N ASP A 536 11.72 11.44 38.24
CA ASP A 536 12.28 10.73 39.39
C ASP A 536 13.59 11.37 39.88
N ALA A 537 14.47 11.77 38.96
CA ALA A 537 15.69 12.51 39.31
C ALA A 537 15.38 13.88 39.95
N MET A 538 14.30 14.55 39.52
CA MET A 538 13.85 15.79 40.18
C MET A 538 13.26 15.51 41.57
N GLN A 539 12.57 14.39 41.79
CA GLN A 539 12.08 14.01 43.12
C GLN A 539 13.23 13.75 44.09
N GLN A 540 14.31 13.11 43.63
CA GLN A 540 15.52 12.90 44.42
C GLN A 540 16.15 14.23 44.82
N LEU A 541 16.27 15.18 43.88
CA LEU A 541 16.76 16.53 44.17
C LEU A 541 15.91 17.25 45.25
N ILE A 542 14.59 17.14 45.17
CA ILE A 542 13.69 17.74 46.18
C ILE A 542 13.86 17.07 47.54
N LYS A 543 14.04 15.75 47.60
CA LYS A 543 14.28 15.04 48.86
C LYS A 543 15.60 15.45 49.51
N GLU A 544 16.62 15.74 48.71
CA GLU A 544 17.95 16.13 49.21
C GLU A 544 18.04 17.60 49.63
N LYS A 545 17.44 18.52 48.85
CA LYS A 545 17.62 19.98 49.03
C LYS A 545 16.34 20.75 49.35
N GLY A 546 15.18 20.10 49.41
CA GLY A 546 13.88 20.74 49.60
C GLY A 546 13.34 21.43 48.34
N ASN A 547 12.03 21.69 48.28
CA ASN A 547 11.35 22.30 47.12
C ASN A 547 11.26 23.83 47.24
N SER A 548 12.39 24.53 47.10
CA SER A 548 12.42 26.00 47.09
C SER A 548 13.44 26.53 46.08
N SER A 549 13.13 27.66 45.43
CA SER A 549 14.07 28.39 44.58
C SER A 549 15.31 28.90 45.31
N GLU A 550 15.28 28.98 46.64
CA GLU A 550 16.41 29.40 47.48
C GLU A 550 17.42 28.27 47.72
N THR A 551 16.96 27.01 47.70
CA THR A 551 17.79 25.84 48.00
C THR A 551 18.28 25.11 46.75
N ILE A 552 17.54 25.23 45.63
CA ILE A 552 17.87 24.57 44.36
C ILE A 552 18.61 25.55 43.43
N THR A 553 19.86 25.24 43.09
CA THR A 553 20.61 26.04 42.10
C THR A 553 20.39 25.53 40.67
N LYS A 554 20.70 26.37 39.67
CA LYS A 554 20.65 25.97 38.25
C LYS A 554 21.61 24.83 37.93
N GLU A 555 22.77 24.81 38.58
CA GLU A 555 23.74 23.73 38.38
C GLU A 555 23.22 22.42 38.99
N ASP A 556 22.51 22.47 40.12
CA ASP A 556 21.87 21.29 40.71
C ASP A 556 20.81 20.68 39.78
N LEU A 557 19.97 21.53 39.17
CA LEU A 557 19.00 21.09 38.16
C LEU A 557 19.70 20.43 36.97
N ARG A 558 20.79 21.04 36.47
CA ARG A 558 21.55 20.53 35.33
C ARG A 558 22.16 19.16 35.64
N GLN A 559 22.79 19.01 36.81
CA GLN A 559 23.41 17.77 37.24
C GLN A 559 22.38 16.64 37.41
N HIS A 560 21.24 16.92 38.03
CA HIS A 560 20.20 15.91 38.24
C HIS A 560 19.49 15.53 36.94
N VAL A 561 19.31 16.45 35.99
CA VAL A 561 18.82 16.12 34.64
C VAL A 561 19.80 15.23 33.89
N ILE A 562 21.12 15.52 33.96
CA ILE A 562 22.15 14.67 33.35
C ILE A 562 22.13 13.27 34.00
N TYR A 563 22.05 13.21 35.33
CA TYR A 563 21.97 11.96 36.08
C TYR A 563 20.75 11.11 35.67
N GLY A 564 19.55 11.71 35.64
CA GLY A 564 18.33 11.02 35.22
C GLY A 564 18.41 10.54 33.76
N ALA A 565 18.96 11.36 32.87
CA ALA A 565 19.14 10.99 31.48
C ALA A 565 20.19 9.88 31.27
N ALA A 566 21.28 9.90 32.04
CA ALA A 566 22.31 8.86 32.02
C ALA A 566 21.76 7.51 32.51
N LYS A 567 20.97 7.50 33.59
CA LYS A 567 20.29 6.28 34.07
C LYS A 567 19.35 5.65 33.05
N ARG A 568 18.82 6.44 32.12
CA ARG A 568 17.96 5.93 31.04
C ARG A 568 18.72 5.47 29.79
N LEU A 569 19.99 5.83 29.64
CA LEU A 569 20.79 5.56 28.44
C LEU A 569 20.79 4.08 28.06
N ARG A 570 21.11 3.20 29.01
CA ARG A 570 21.22 1.75 28.77
C ARG A 570 19.87 1.10 28.39
N PRO A 571 18.78 1.23 29.19
CA PRO A 571 17.49 0.67 28.80
C PRO A 571 16.99 1.20 27.45
N LYS A 572 17.22 2.48 27.16
CA LYS A 572 16.78 3.07 25.90
C LYS A 572 17.54 2.55 24.70
N LEU A 573 18.87 2.45 24.79
CA LEU A 573 19.67 1.86 23.71
C LEU A 573 19.31 0.40 23.49
N MET A 574 18.96 -0.35 24.54
CA MET A 574 18.46 -1.71 24.41
C MET A 574 17.17 -1.76 23.59
N THR A 575 16.17 -0.94 23.91
CA THR A 575 14.91 -0.88 23.15
C THR A 575 15.17 -0.52 21.68
N VAL A 576 15.98 0.52 21.43
CA VAL A 576 16.32 0.95 20.06
C VAL A 576 17.04 -0.15 19.29
N CYS A 577 18.02 -0.83 19.89
CA CYS A 577 18.73 -1.94 19.27
C CYS A 577 17.80 -3.11 18.96
N VAL A 578 16.90 -3.48 19.88
CA VAL A 578 15.93 -4.58 19.63
C VAL A 578 14.97 -4.20 18.51
N SER A 579 14.45 -2.97 18.49
CA SER A 579 13.60 -2.49 17.39
C SER A 579 14.34 -2.52 16.05
N LEU A 580 15.60 -2.06 16.02
CA LEU A 580 16.41 -2.08 14.81
C LEU A 580 16.75 -3.52 14.39
N PHE A 581 17.16 -4.40 15.30
CA PHE A 581 17.44 -5.80 14.98
C PHE A 581 16.20 -6.58 14.55
N GLY A 582 15.00 -6.18 14.99
CA GLY A 582 13.74 -6.76 14.51
C GLY A 582 13.33 -6.25 13.11
N LEU A 583 13.60 -4.99 12.80
CA LEU A 583 13.11 -4.32 11.58
C LEU A 583 14.11 -4.35 10.42
N VAL A 584 15.40 -4.14 10.71
CA VAL A 584 16.47 -4.01 9.70
C VAL A 584 16.60 -5.28 8.83
N PRO A 585 16.46 -6.53 9.35
CA PRO A 585 16.45 -7.73 8.53
C PRO A 585 15.42 -7.72 7.38
N VAL A 586 14.29 -7.03 7.55
CA VAL A 586 13.23 -6.92 6.53
C VAL A 586 13.73 -6.20 5.27
N LEU A 587 14.74 -5.33 5.39
CA LEU A 587 15.31 -4.61 4.24
C LEU A 587 16.05 -5.53 3.26
N TRP A 588 16.69 -6.60 3.76
CA TRP A 588 17.35 -7.62 2.94
C TRP A 588 16.45 -8.78 2.57
N ALA A 589 15.20 -8.78 3.06
CA ALA A 589 14.25 -9.80 2.64
C ALA A 589 14.02 -9.68 1.13
N THR A 590 14.28 -10.79 0.44
CA THR A 590 13.99 -10.96 -0.98
C THR A 590 12.95 -12.04 -1.14
N GLY A 591 11.85 -11.75 -1.83
CA GLY A 591 10.79 -12.72 -2.08
C GLY A 591 9.43 -12.07 -2.29
N VAL A 592 8.44 -12.92 -2.57
CA VAL A 592 7.03 -12.51 -2.72
C VAL A 592 6.56 -11.82 -1.44
N GLY A 593 5.91 -10.67 -1.58
CA GLY A 593 5.36 -9.92 -0.45
C GLY A 593 6.33 -8.99 0.27
N THR A 594 7.63 -9.03 -0.05
CA THR A 594 8.62 -8.11 0.57
C THR A 594 8.43 -6.66 0.15
N ASP A 595 7.81 -6.42 -1.01
CA ASP A 595 7.57 -5.09 -1.58
C ASP A 595 6.60 -4.24 -0.75
N VAL A 596 5.65 -4.87 -0.04
CA VAL A 596 4.73 -4.15 0.87
C VAL A 596 5.38 -3.89 2.22
N MET A 597 6.27 -4.79 2.67
CA MET A 597 6.88 -4.67 4.00
C MET A 597 7.95 -3.57 4.05
N LYS A 598 8.74 -3.38 2.99
CA LYS A 598 9.81 -2.36 2.98
C LYS A 598 9.26 -0.94 3.22
N PRO A 599 8.22 -0.46 2.49
CA PRO A 599 7.64 0.87 2.70
C PRO A 599 7.03 1.07 4.09
N ILE A 600 6.55 0.02 4.75
CA ILE A 600 6.05 0.09 6.13
C ILE A 600 7.23 0.25 7.12
N VAL A 601 8.32 -0.47 6.90
CA VAL A 601 9.43 -0.60 7.85
C VAL A 601 10.45 0.54 7.72
N LEU A 602 10.70 1.06 6.51
CA LEU A 602 11.64 2.17 6.27
C LEU A 602 11.38 3.40 7.16
N PRO A 603 10.16 3.95 7.25
CA PRO A 603 9.88 5.06 8.15
C PRO A 603 10.15 4.72 9.61
N MET A 604 9.86 3.48 10.04
CA MET A 604 10.11 3.04 11.42
C MET A 604 11.61 2.99 11.74
N ILE A 605 12.46 2.44 10.86
CA ILE A 605 13.90 2.34 11.10
C ILE A 605 14.52 3.74 11.21
N GLY A 606 14.29 4.61 10.22
CA GLY A 606 14.83 5.96 10.24
C GLY A 606 14.26 6.78 11.40
N GLY A 607 12.97 6.62 11.67
CA GLY A 607 12.28 7.31 12.74
C GLY A 607 12.75 6.92 14.13
N VAL A 608 13.03 5.64 14.39
CA VAL A 608 13.56 5.16 15.67
C VAL A 608 14.97 5.71 15.92
N LEU A 609 15.80 5.82 14.89
CA LEU A 609 17.13 6.44 15.00
C LEU A 609 17.03 7.92 15.39
N THR A 610 16.24 8.69 14.64
CA THR A 610 16.09 10.13 14.89
C THR A 610 15.34 10.43 16.19
N SER A 611 14.26 9.70 16.50
CA SER A 611 13.55 9.83 17.78
C SER A 611 14.45 9.49 18.96
N SER A 612 15.30 8.45 18.85
CA SER A 612 16.26 8.12 19.90
C SER A 612 17.21 9.27 20.17
N THR A 613 17.80 9.86 19.13
CA THR A 613 18.70 11.03 19.28
C THR A 613 17.97 12.22 19.89
N HIS A 614 16.74 12.51 19.44
CA HIS A 614 15.93 13.60 19.99
C HIS A 614 15.61 13.37 21.47
N ILE A 615 15.14 12.17 21.83
CA ILE A 615 14.75 11.87 23.20
C ILE A 615 15.96 11.81 24.13
N LEU A 616 17.17 11.45 23.65
CA LEU A 616 18.38 11.41 24.49
C LEU A 616 18.95 12.82 24.69
N LEU A 617 18.91 13.68 23.67
CA LEU A 617 19.62 14.95 23.70
C LEU A 617 18.70 16.14 23.92
N VAL A 618 17.58 16.18 23.21
CA VAL A 618 16.69 17.34 23.14
C VAL A 618 15.61 17.29 24.22
N THR A 619 15.03 16.12 24.50
CA THR A 619 14.02 16.01 25.57
C THR A 619 14.55 16.44 26.94
N PRO A 620 15.74 16.01 27.42
CA PRO A 620 16.29 16.50 28.68
C PRO A 620 16.57 18.01 28.66
N LEU A 621 16.98 18.56 27.52
CA LEU A 621 17.19 20.00 27.35
C LEU A 621 15.88 20.79 27.49
N ILE A 622 14.81 20.36 26.80
CA ILE A 622 13.50 20.99 26.87
C ILE A 622 12.91 20.85 28.28
N PHE A 623 13.09 19.69 28.90
CA PHE A 623 12.68 19.46 30.28
C PHE A 623 13.42 20.39 31.25
N LEU A 624 14.75 20.51 31.15
CA LEU A 624 15.55 21.43 31.97
C LEU A 624 15.06 22.89 31.79
N MET A 625 14.85 23.34 30.55
CA MET A 625 14.35 24.70 30.29
C MET A 625 12.97 24.94 30.92
N THR A 626 12.13 23.91 30.93
CA THR A 626 10.80 23.98 31.56
C THR A 626 10.92 24.11 33.07
N LYS A 627 11.78 23.30 33.71
CA LYS A 627 12.01 23.36 35.17
C LYS A 627 12.73 24.64 35.61
N GLU A 628 13.67 25.16 34.81
CA GLU A 628 14.25 26.49 35.04
C GLU A 628 13.20 27.60 35.02
N TYR A 629 12.24 27.52 34.08
CA TYR A 629 11.13 28.47 33.99
C TYR A 629 10.16 28.34 35.17
N GLU A 630 9.82 27.12 35.58
CA GLU A 630 8.99 26.86 36.76
C GLU A 630 9.60 27.44 38.04
N LEU A 631 10.89 27.14 38.28
CA LEU A 631 11.62 27.66 39.44
C LEU A 631 11.66 29.19 39.45
N ARG A 632 11.83 29.83 38.28
CA ARG A 632 11.89 31.30 38.14
C ARG A 632 10.53 31.97 38.33
N LYS A 633 9.44 31.33 37.88
CA LYS A 633 8.10 31.94 37.86
C LYS A 633 7.27 31.61 39.09
N TYR A 634 7.34 30.37 39.57
CA TYR A 634 6.50 29.85 40.66
C TYR A 634 7.28 29.64 41.96
N GLY A 635 8.61 29.78 41.94
CA GLY A 635 9.46 29.63 43.13
C GLY A 635 9.59 28.18 43.65
N LYS A 636 8.93 27.23 43.00
CA LYS A 636 8.90 25.80 43.32
C LYS A 636 8.88 24.99 42.03
N LEU A 637 9.39 23.76 42.08
CA LEU A 637 9.23 22.80 41.00
C LEU A 637 7.84 22.17 41.09
N GLU A 638 7.09 22.20 39.98
CA GLU A 638 5.89 21.38 39.84
C GLU A 638 6.36 19.99 39.47
N ILE A 639 6.51 19.11 40.46
CA ILE A 639 6.69 17.69 40.19
C ILE A 639 5.32 17.04 40.20
N HIS A 640 4.95 16.45 39.08
CA HIS A 640 3.83 15.55 39.06
C HIS A 640 4.28 14.27 39.75
N GLU A 641 3.74 14.02 40.94
CA GLU A 641 3.84 12.73 41.59
C GLU A 641 3.19 11.70 40.64
N VAL A 642 4.03 11.06 39.84
CA VAL A 642 3.72 9.70 39.44
C VAL A 642 3.89 8.89 40.72
N HIS A 643 2.90 8.95 41.62
CA HIS A 643 2.85 8.04 42.75
C HIS A 643 2.95 6.63 42.17
N HIS A 644 4.07 5.97 42.50
CA HIS A 644 4.44 4.67 41.97
C HIS A 644 3.43 3.61 42.34
#